data_AF-A0AAU3UT60-F1
#
_entry.id   AF-A0AAU3UT60-F1
#
_cell.length_a   1.000
_cell.length_b   1.000
_cell.length_c   1.000
_cell.angle_alpha   90.00
_cell.angle_beta   90.00
_cell.angle_gamma   90.00
#
_symmetry.space_group_name_H-M   'P 1'
#
loop_
_entity.id
_entity.type
_entity.pdbx_description
1 polymer ?
#
loop_
_entity_poly.entity_id
_entity_poly.type
_entity_poly.pdbx_seq_one_letter_code
_entity_poly.pdbx_strand_id
1 'polypeptide(L)'
;MPLTFFETMRGELHDAAGHAHHVAVDLRCESGRALGFVTNGRSHLTGTIRAIPWADGAAVTGTLVALPVTKRLMRYELEFRDDEGRGWRLSGHKDVRWLRGAHASLTNLDATLYREGEEIAHGRMQFFANDYPSFLRSFQPWTSLRDDLADGSHPVSAFGAHQRATVRALAEALIVADGVVPPVDEGTVDRIESYVGHMTPLMQSGLKVAVRGLDAAARASHRKSFSALPTAERGAVLEAARHSATLRHAVDAVETPVRIAHFSDRRYLDAIGAPDYRSSLLEQQPGWMANVTTPDGLPGHDSVDCDVVVIGTGAGGAAVAARLTEQGLGVVMVEEGEYARRAQFQGDLGERTQKYWRDGGYNLAVGNSVLGISTGRLVGGTTAINSGTAFRTPDAVLREWLEAGFPSDFEPERFKPYLDEVEAELGITAADPRYLGRVAQIIGHGADVLGAAHGPLPRNAVGCDGQGQCVYGCPTDAKRSSNVSWVPRALKGGAQLFTNLTVTRILMSGGRATGVLAEGQDAHGAPRTLEVRARAVVAATGTLMTPLLLRRNGITLPALGRNLSVHPSLGAVALMPSAGAPWDQIPQGYHVRAPEDDLVTFEGVAIPPQFAAAVLPFHGARLSEWMNRWAHTEQFGAMVRDTGTGSVHHGPGGRTLVRYSVSPRVQSALQYACATLAELFLHGGAEQVALPIAGTPPIRTLDQARTVAEVSLSPRQFRMMGPHPLGTARMGADARGAVVDFEHRVFGTTGLYVVDGSVIPTSLGVNPQVTIMAFALRAADLIAADLG
;
A
#
# COMPACT_ATOMS: atom_id res chain seq x y z
N MET A 1 -12.87 5.16 -37.41
CA MET A 1 -12.60 5.34 -35.98
C MET A 1 -12.06 6.75 -35.75
N PRO A 2 -12.52 7.46 -34.70
CA PRO A 2 -11.87 8.67 -34.24
C PRO A 2 -10.48 8.32 -33.69
N LEU A 3 -9.49 9.20 -33.88
CA LEU A 3 -8.15 9.05 -33.33
C LEU A 3 -8.05 9.99 -32.13
N THR A 4 -7.80 9.43 -30.95
CA THR A 4 -7.60 10.19 -29.70
C THR A 4 -6.37 9.66 -28.98
N PHE A 5 -5.44 10.55 -28.62
CA PHE A 5 -4.32 10.22 -27.74
C PHE A 5 -3.96 11.43 -26.88
N PHE A 6 -3.25 11.16 -25.78
CA PHE A 6 -2.78 12.16 -24.82
C PHE A 6 -1.28 12.23 -24.86
N GLU A 7 -0.74 13.44 -24.69
CA GLU A 7 0.69 13.67 -24.80
C GLU A 7 1.12 14.87 -23.94
N THR A 8 2.31 14.79 -23.35
CA THR A 8 2.93 15.92 -22.67
C THR A 8 4.15 16.41 -23.46
N MET A 9 4.14 17.69 -23.85
CA MET A 9 5.32 18.36 -24.39
C MET A 9 6.06 19.11 -23.28
N ARG A 10 7.38 18.96 -23.16
CA ARG A 10 8.19 19.74 -22.19
C ARG A 10 9.45 20.30 -22.85
N GLY A 11 9.85 21.49 -22.46
CA GLY A 11 11.01 22.14 -23.04
C GLY A 11 11.51 23.34 -22.25
N GLU A 12 12.57 23.93 -22.77
CA GLU A 12 13.10 25.21 -22.31
C GLU A 12 12.97 26.22 -23.44
N LEU A 13 12.43 27.40 -23.13
CA LEU A 13 12.41 28.58 -24.00
C LEU A 13 13.27 29.68 -23.37
N HIS A 14 14.03 30.39 -24.20
CA HIS A 14 14.87 31.51 -23.79
C HIS A 14 14.22 32.83 -24.17
N ASP A 15 14.13 33.76 -23.22
CA ASP A 15 13.66 35.12 -23.48
C ASP A 15 14.72 35.99 -24.16
N ALA A 16 14.37 37.22 -24.53
CA ALA A 16 15.30 38.17 -25.17
C ALA A 16 16.53 38.53 -24.31
N ALA A 17 16.47 38.32 -22.99
CA ALA A 17 17.59 38.50 -22.06
C ALA A 17 18.44 37.22 -21.88
N GLY A 18 18.04 36.11 -22.51
CA GLY A 18 18.73 34.82 -22.47
C GLY A 18 18.35 33.92 -21.29
N HIS A 19 17.38 34.31 -20.45
CA HIS A 19 16.95 33.47 -19.32
C HIS A 19 16.14 32.28 -19.83
N ALA A 20 16.43 31.09 -19.29
CA ALA A 20 15.71 29.87 -19.61
C ALA A 20 14.44 29.76 -18.76
N HIS A 21 13.33 29.45 -19.42
CA HIS A 21 12.00 29.24 -18.82
C HIS A 21 11.49 27.86 -19.20
N HIS A 22 11.16 27.04 -18.20
CA HIS A 22 10.60 25.72 -18.44
C HIS A 22 9.13 25.83 -18.86
N VAL A 23 8.81 25.20 -19.99
CA VAL A 23 7.46 25.15 -20.54
C VAL A 23 7.01 23.71 -20.63
N ALA A 24 5.84 23.41 -20.04
CA ALA A 24 5.18 22.12 -20.13
C ALA A 24 3.76 22.30 -20.65
N VAL A 25 3.32 21.41 -21.55
CA VAL A 25 1.99 21.44 -22.14
C VAL A 25 1.44 20.02 -22.15
N ASP A 26 0.32 19.80 -21.48
CA ASP A 26 -0.42 18.54 -21.53
C ASP A 26 -1.53 18.68 -22.57
N LEU A 27 -1.53 17.81 -23.58
CA LEU A 27 -2.39 17.90 -24.74
C LEU A 27 -3.17 16.61 -24.97
N ARG A 28 -4.44 16.78 -25.32
CA ARG A 28 -5.31 15.78 -25.92
C ARG A 28 -5.42 16.10 -27.41
N CYS A 29 -5.06 15.14 -28.25
CA CYS A 29 -5.19 15.24 -29.69
C CYS A 29 -6.45 14.50 -30.14
N GLU A 30 -7.38 15.19 -30.81
CA GLU A 30 -8.62 14.61 -31.31
C GLU A 30 -8.74 14.78 -32.83
N SER A 31 -9.06 13.69 -33.54
CA SER A 31 -9.44 13.73 -34.96
C SER A 31 -10.69 12.89 -35.20
N GLY A 32 -11.70 13.52 -35.81
CA GLY A 32 -13.03 12.91 -36.03
C GLY A 32 -13.02 11.72 -36.99
N ARG A 33 -11.98 11.55 -37.83
CA ARG A 33 -11.80 10.40 -38.72
C ARG A 33 -10.32 10.09 -38.94
N ALA A 34 -9.87 8.89 -38.59
CA ALA A 34 -8.48 8.43 -38.83
C ALA A 34 -8.03 8.59 -40.30
N LEU A 35 -8.91 8.34 -41.27
CA LEU A 35 -8.62 8.55 -42.71
C LEU A 35 -8.40 10.03 -43.07
N GLY A 36 -9.01 10.96 -42.30
CA GLY A 36 -8.80 12.40 -42.44
C GLY A 36 -7.38 12.80 -42.05
N PHE A 37 -6.93 12.40 -40.85
CA PHE A 37 -5.57 12.66 -40.38
C PHE A 37 -4.49 12.15 -41.36
N VAL A 38 -4.73 11.01 -42.01
CA VAL A 38 -3.81 10.45 -43.03
C VAL A 38 -3.77 11.26 -44.32
N THR A 39 -4.89 11.86 -44.71
CA THR A 39 -5.04 12.51 -46.01
C THR A 39 -4.68 14.00 -45.99
N ASN A 40 -4.95 14.70 -44.89
CA ASN A 40 -4.67 16.14 -44.77
C ASN A 40 -3.81 16.51 -43.54
N GLY A 41 -3.43 15.54 -42.71
CA GLY A 41 -2.45 15.72 -41.63
C GLY A 41 -2.93 16.52 -40.43
N ARG A 42 -4.20 16.95 -40.38
CA ARG A 42 -4.68 17.90 -39.38
C ARG A 42 -5.43 17.23 -38.24
N SER A 43 -5.10 17.62 -37.00
CA SER A 43 -5.82 17.25 -35.78
C SER A 43 -6.03 18.47 -34.88
N HIS A 44 -7.11 18.43 -34.09
CA HIS A 44 -7.35 19.44 -33.07
C HIS A 44 -6.63 19.07 -31.78
N LEU A 45 -6.05 20.06 -31.11
CA LEU A 45 -5.37 19.91 -29.84
C LEU A 45 -6.13 20.70 -28.78
N THR A 46 -6.36 20.11 -27.62
CA THR A 46 -6.90 20.78 -26.42
C THR A 46 -6.09 20.37 -25.20
N GLY A 47 -5.98 21.20 -24.18
CA GLY A 47 -5.18 20.83 -23.02
C GLY A 47 -4.90 21.97 -22.04
N THR A 48 -3.80 21.84 -21.30
CA THR A 48 -3.33 22.84 -20.33
C THR A 48 -1.85 23.15 -20.54
N ILE A 49 -1.47 24.42 -20.42
CA ILE A 49 -0.08 24.91 -20.52
C ILE A 49 0.40 25.51 -19.20
N ARG A 50 1.64 25.20 -18.84
CA ARG A 50 2.40 25.82 -17.76
C ARG A 50 3.72 26.36 -18.33
N ALA A 51 3.87 27.68 -18.34
CA ALA A 51 4.97 28.42 -18.93
C ALA A 51 5.29 29.64 -18.07
N ILE A 52 5.85 29.43 -16.87
CA ILE A 52 6.13 30.51 -15.91
C ILE A 52 7.29 31.38 -16.45
N PRO A 53 7.22 32.73 -16.37
CA PRO A 53 6.21 33.53 -15.67
C PRO A 53 4.97 33.92 -16.51
N TRP A 54 4.86 33.42 -17.73
CA TRP A 54 3.84 33.85 -18.69
C TRP A 54 2.45 33.24 -18.47
N ALA A 55 2.36 31.99 -18.02
CA ALA A 55 1.12 31.32 -17.66
C ALA A 55 1.35 30.15 -16.69
N ASP A 56 0.43 29.90 -15.76
CA ASP A 56 0.46 28.73 -14.88
C ASP A 56 -0.88 27.98 -14.93
N GLY A 57 -0.94 26.89 -15.70
CA GLY A 57 -2.13 26.04 -15.80
C GLY A 57 -3.24 26.55 -16.71
N ALA A 58 -2.93 27.45 -17.65
CA ALA A 58 -3.92 28.02 -18.57
C ALA A 58 -4.47 26.97 -19.55
N ALA A 59 -5.76 27.06 -19.87
CA ALA A 59 -6.36 26.22 -20.91
C ALA A 59 -5.81 26.60 -22.29
N VAL A 60 -5.47 25.60 -23.10
CA VAL A 60 -4.90 25.77 -24.44
C VAL A 60 -5.70 25.01 -25.48
N THR A 61 -5.84 25.60 -26.66
CA THR A 61 -6.46 24.97 -27.83
C THR A 61 -5.64 25.22 -29.07
N GLY A 62 -5.68 24.33 -30.05
CA GLY A 62 -4.84 24.52 -31.23
C GLY A 62 -4.97 23.45 -32.28
N THR A 63 -3.99 23.41 -33.18
CA THR A 63 -3.95 22.45 -34.27
C THR A 63 -2.58 21.81 -34.41
N LEU A 64 -2.58 20.53 -34.73
CA LEU A 64 -1.41 19.78 -35.18
C LEU A 64 -1.55 19.53 -36.68
N VAL A 65 -0.50 19.81 -37.44
CA VAL A 65 -0.39 19.46 -38.86
C VAL A 65 0.83 18.55 -39.03
N ALA A 66 0.59 17.27 -39.30
CA ALA A 66 1.61 16.26 -39.61
C ALA A 66 1.36 15.70 -41.02
N LEU A 67 2.24 15.99 -41.98
CA LEU A 67 2.12 15.51 -43.37
C LEU A 67 3.21 14.46 -43.68
N PRO A 68 3.07 13.22 -43.18
CA PRO A 68 4.16 12.23 -43.20
C PRO A 68 4.50 11.71 -44.60
N VAL A 69 3.55 11.69 -45.54
CA VAL A 69 3.74 11.01 -46.84
C VAL A 69 4.27 11.94 -47.94
N THR A 70 3.94 13.23 -47.92
CA THR A 70 4.23 14.13 -49.06
C THR A 70 5.07 15.36 -48.73
N LYS A 71 5.12 15.82 -47.46
CA LYS A 71 5.75 17.13 -47.12
C LYS A 71 6.74 17.15 -45.96
N ARG A 72 7.05 16.00 -45.32
CA ARG A 72 8.13 15.85 -44.33
C ARG A 72 8.16 16.92 -43.22
N LEU A 73 6.99 17.44 -42.82
CA LEU A 73 6.87 18.54 -41.85
C LEU A 73 5.83 18.19 -40.77
N MET A 74 6.17 18.46 -39.52
CA MET A 74 5.24 18.52 -38.38
C MET A 74 5.23 19.95 -37.85
N ARG A 75 4.04 20.55 -37.72
CA ARG A 75 3.84 21.89 -37.14
C ARG A 75 2.68 21.87 -36.17
N TYR A 76 2.82 22.56 -35.05
CA TYR A 76 1.72 22.83 -34.15
C TYR A 76 1.57 24.33 -33.89
N GLU A 77 0.34 24.73 -33.62
CA GLU A 77 0.01 26.06 -33.14
C GLU A 77 -1.01 25.91 -32.01
N LEU A 78 -0.71 26.53 -30.89
CA LEU A 78 -1.46 26.46 -29.65
C LEU A 78 -1.74 27.89 -29.19
N GLU A 79 -2.99 28.17 -28.86
CA GLU A 79 -3.47 29.46 -28.37
C GLU A 79 -4.00 29.31 -26.95
N PHE A 80 -3.60 30.24 -26.08
CA PHE A 80 -4.03 30.29 -24.68
C PHE A 80 -4.10 31.75 -24.20
N ARG A 81 -4.69 31.95 -23.02
CA ARG A 81 -4.74 33.25 -22.34
C ARG A 81 -4.08 33.15 -20.97
N ASP A 82 -3.41 34.20 -20.54
CA ASP A 82 -2.90 34.29 -19.16
C ASP A 82 -3.98 34.76 -18.18
N ASP A 83 -3.62 34.85 -16.89
CA ASP A 83 -4.53 35.24 -15.80
C ASP A 83 -5.06 36.68 -15.94
N GLU A 84 -4.37 37.52 -16.72
CA GLU A 84 -4.79 38.89 -17.04
C GLU A 84 -5.60 38.96 -18.36
N GLY A 85 -5.88 37.81 -18.97
CA GLY A 85 -6.67 37.67 -20.19
C GLY A 85 -5.92 38.02 -21.48
N ARG A 86 -4.60 38.24 -21.45
CA ARG A 86 -3.80 38.55 -22.65
C ARG A 86 -3.66 37.32 -23.54
N GLY A 87 -3.63 37.54 -24.86
CA GLY A 87 -3.57 36.46 -25.85
C GLY A 87 -2.14 35.98 -26.12
N TRP A 88 -1.92 34.68 -26.00
CA TRP A 88 -0.63 34.02 -26.23
C TRP A 88 -0.74 32.93 -27.30
N ARG A 89 0.34 32.74 -28.05
CA ARG A 89 0.45 31.70 -29.07
C ARG A 89 1.79 30.99 -28.98
N LEU A 90 1.78 29.68 -28.78
CA LEU A 90 2.94 28.82 -28.84
C LEU A 90 2.93 28.06 -30.17
N SER A 91 3.94 28.27 -31.00
CA SER A 91 4.10 27.58 -32.28
C SER A 91 5.38 26.77 -32.29
N GLY A 92 5.37 25.59 -32.89
CA GLY A 92 6.59 24.86 -33.13
C GLY A 92 6.54 24.02 -34.39
N HIS A 93 7.72 23.69 -34.92
CA HIS A 93 7.83 22.90 -36.14
C HIS A 93 9.07 22.00 -36.15
N LYS A 94 9.02 20.96 -36.98
CA LYS A 94 10.13 20.05 -37.23
C LYS A 94 10.09 19.42 -38.62
N ASP A 95 11.26 19.37 -39.25
CA ASP A 95 11.52 18.57 -40.45
C ASP A 95 11.75 17.10 -40.10
N VAL A 96 10.97 16.21 -40.68
CA VAL A 96 11.01 14.77 -40.41
C VAL A 96 11.82 14.06 -41.51
N ARG A 97 13.03 13.56 -41.18
CA ARG A 97 13.89 12.77 -42.11
C ARG A 97 13.88 11.29 -41.70
N TRP A 98 13.44 10.41 -42.60
CA TRP A 98 13.16 8.98 -42.30
C TRP A 98 14.32 8.00 -42.56
N LEU A 99 15.48 8.46 -43.04
CA LEU A 99 16.60 7.58 -43.40
C LEU A 99 17.80 7.78 -42.45
N ARG A 100 17.71 7.21 -41.24
CA ARG A 100 18.80 6.70 -40.38
C ARG A 100 18.22 6.20 -39.05
N GLY A 101 18.29 4.88 -38.82
CA GLY A 101 18.21 4.20 -37.51
C GLY A 101 16.95 4.43 -36.67
N ALA A 102 16.11 3.41 -36.52
CA ALA A 102 14.93 3.41 -35.63
C ALA A 102 15.27 3.35 -34.12
N HIS A 103 16.37 3.99 -33.71
CA HIS A 103 16.87 4.07 -32.33
C HIS A 103 17.45 5.48 -32.08
N ALA A 104 16.58 6.48 -31.91
CA ALA A 104 16.81 7.71 -31.14
C ALA A 104 15.60 8.67 -31.27
N SER A 105 14.88 8.87 -30.15
CA SER A 105 13.98 10.00 -29.83
C SER A 105 12.94 10.45 -30.87
N LEU A 106 11.66 10.24 -30.58
CA LEU A 106 10.63 11.23 -30.93
C LEU A 106 10.80 12.43 -29.97
N THR A 107 10.72 13.69 -30.37
CA THR A 107 11.66 14.40 -31.26
C THR A 107 11.72 15.86 -30.77
N ASN A 108 12.90 16.47 -30.56
CA ASN A 108 12.99 17.93 -30.26
C ASN A 108 12.30 18.75 -31.37
N LEU A 109 11.44 19.68 -30.98
CA LEU A 109 10.66 20.63 -31.79
C LEU A 109 11.17 22.03 -31.48
N ASP A 110 11.54 22.80 -32.50
CA ASP A 110 11.83 24.22 -32.29
C ASP A 110 10.51 24.94 -32.03
N ALA A 111 10.45 25.66 -30.92
CA ALA A 111 9.24 26.28 -30.39
C ALA A 111 9.47 27.78 -30.15
N THR A 112 8.48 28.58 -30.50
CA THR A 112 8.47 30.04 -30.32
C THR A 112 7.16 30.44 -29.66
N LEU A 113 7.28 31.20 -28.58
CA LEU A 113 6.18 31.78 -27.83
C LEU A 113 5.98 33.23 -28.26
N TYR A 114 4.75 33.56 -28.63
CA TYR A 114 4.31 34.89 -29.03
C TYR A 114 3.28 35.44 -28.05
N ARG A 115 3.32 36.75 -27.83
CA ARG A 115 2.26 37.52 -27.15
C ARG A 115 1.78 38.61 -28.10
N GLU A 116 0.50 38.61 -28.43
CA GLU A 116 -0.12 39.60 -29.34
C GLU A 116 0.64 39.82 -30.68
N GLY A 117 1.34 38.78 -31.16
CA GLY A 117 2.10 38.80 -32.41
C GLY A 117 3.60 39.09 -32.25
N GLU A 118 4.06 39.53 -31.09
CA GLU A 118 5.48 39.74 -30.79
C GLU A 118 6.12 38.45 -30.22
N GLU A 119 7.33 38.11 -30.67
CA GLU A 119 8.09 36.98 -30.13
C GLU A 119 8.63 37.31 -28.73
N ILE A 120 8.30 36.48 -27.76
CA ILE A 120 8.70 36.65 -26.35
C ILE A 120 9.83 35.71 -25.97
N ALA A 121 9.77 34.46 -26.46
CA ALA A 121 10.79 33.46 -26.17
C ALA A 121 10.84 32.39 -27.26
N HIS A 122 12.01 31.79 -27.46
CA HIS A 122 12.19 30.66 -28.37
C HIS A 122 13.08 29.60 -27.75
N GLY A 123 12.93 28.35 -28.17
CA GLY A 123 13.74 27.26 -27.66
C GLY A 123 13.26 25.93 -28.19
N ARG A 124 13.39 24.87 -27.38
CA ARG A 124 13.10 23.51 -27.82
C ARG A 124 12.18 22.79 -26.87
N MET A 125 11.19 22.12 -27.45
CA MET A 125 10.26 21.25 -26.75
C MET A 125 10.42 19.80 -27.20
N GLN A 126 10.21 18.88 -26.29
CA GLN A 126 10.26 17.44 -26.51
C GLN A 126 8.86 16.86 -26.39
N PHE A 127 8.55 15.95 -27.30
CA PHE A 127 7.32 15.17 -27.36
C PHE A 127 7.64 13.75 -26.88
N PHE A 128 7.11 13.33 -25.74
CA PHE A 128 7.44 12.07 -25.07
C PHE A 128 6.45 10.96 -25.43
N ALA A 129 6.66 10.30 -26.56
CA ALA A 129 5.74 9.27 -27.02
C ALA A 129 5.70 8.03 -26.09
N ASN A 130 4.84 8.06 -25.07
CA ASN A 130 4.52 6.89 -24.24
C ASN A 130 3.48 5.97 -24.89
N ASP A 131 2.91 6.36 -26.03
CA ASP A 131 1.82 5.64 -26.72
C ASP A 131 2.07 5.37 -28.22
N TYR A 132 3.33 5.37 -28.66
CA TYR A 132 3.68 4.99 -30.04
C TYR A 132 3.09 3.63 -30.51
N PRO A 133 2.97 2.59 -29.65
CA PRO A 133 2.26 1.35 -30.00
C PRO A 133 0.77 1.54 -30.25
N SER A 134 0.13 2.47 -29.54
CA SER A 134 -1.31 2.80 -29.65
C SER A 134 -1.60 3.58 -30.94
N PHE A 135 -0.69 4.48 -31.33
CA PHE A 135 -0.72 5.21 -32.60
C PHE A 135 -0.57 4.30 -33.84
N LEU A 136 0.29 3.29 -33.78
CA LEU A 136 0.46 2.31 -34.87
C LEU A 136 -0.72 1.31 -34.95
N ARG A 137 -1.32 0.94 -33.82
CA ARG A 137 -2.50 0.05 -33.76
C ARG A 137 -3.76 0.65 -34.40
N SER A 138 -3.86 1.97 -34.53
CA SER A 138 -4.94 2.64 -35.28
C SER A 138 -4.84 2.47 -36.81
N PHE A 139 -3.77 1.88 -37.32
CA PHE A 139 -3.50 1.69 -38.75
C PHE A 139 -3.37 0.22 -39.15
N GLN A 140 -4.45 -0.56 -39.12
CA GLN A 140 -4.49 -1.82 -39.89
C GLN A 140 -5.81 -2.00 -40.65
N PRO A 141 -5.76 -2.19 -41.99
CA PRO A 141 -6.91 -2.55 -42.80
C PRO A 141 -7.16 -4.07 -42.80
N TRP A 142 -8.44 -4.44 -42.70
CA TRP A 142 -9.11 -5.65 -43.22
C TRP A 142 -8.21 -6.88 -43.51
N THR A 143 -8.29 -7.94 -42.67
CA THR A 143 -8.93 -9.24 -43.01
C THR A 143 -8.74 -10.29 -41.90
N SER A 144 -9.87 -10.84 -41.45
CA SER A 144 -10.17 -12.22 -41.02
C SER A 144 -9.15 -13.09 -40.26
N LEU A 145 -9.63 -13.58 -39.09
CA LEU A 145 -9.57 -14.98 -38.60
C LEU A 145 -8.24 -15.73 -38.78
N ARG A 146 -7.45 -15.80 -37.69
CA ARG A 146 -6.88 -17.05 -37.17
C ARG A 146 -6.19 -16.83 -35.82
N ASP A 147 -6.83 -17.40 -34.80
CA ASP A 147 -6.31 -18.16 -33.66
C ASP A 147 -4.97 -17.78 -33.03
N ASP A 148 -5.06 -17.63 -31.70
CA ASP A 148 -4.05 -18.02 -30.72
C ASP A 148 -2.62 -17.59 -31.02
N LEU A 149 -2.19 -16.45 -30.46
CA LEU A 149 -0.86 -16.29 -29.86
C LEU A 149 -0.81 -14.96 -29.07
N ALA A 150 -0.16 -15.04 -27.91
CA ALA A 150 -0.12 -14.00 -26.89
C ALA A 150 0.79 -12.81 -27.26
N ASP A 151 0.22 -11.60 -27.24
CA ASP A 151 0.79 -10.37 -26.65
C ASP A 151 -0.45 -9.53 -26.21
N GLY A 152 -0.50 -8.79 -25.10
CA GLY A 152 0.58 -8.15 -24.35
C GLY A 152 0.46 -6.62 -24.32
N SER A 153 -0.73 -6.00 -24.49
CA SER A 153 -1.02 -4.61 -24.00
C SER A 153 -2.43 -4.05 -24.34
N HIS A 154 -3.48 -4.80 -23.98
CA HIS A 154 -4.75 -4.21 -23.49
C HIS A 154 -5.16 -5.04 -22.27
N PRO A 155 -5.68 -4.45 -21.18
CA PRO A 155 -6.15 -5.26 -20.06
C PRO A 155 -7.24 -6.17 -20.60
N VAL A 156 -6.98 -7.48 -20.59
CA VAL A 156 -8.03 -8.48 -20.80
C VAL A 156 -9.09 -8.16 -19.77
N SER A 157 -10.29 -7.81 -20.25
CA SER A 157 -11.46 -7.53 -19.41
C SER A 157 -11.48 -8.52 -18.24
N ALA A 158 -11.39 -8.01 -17.01
CA ALA A 158 -11.29 -8.87 -15.83
C ALA A 158 -12.50 -9.81 -15.75
N PHE A 159 -13.64 -9.41 -16.33
CA PHE A 159 -14.83 -10.22 -16.46
C PHE A 159 -15.27 -10.35 -17.92
N GLY A 160 -15.85 -11.49 -18.30
CA GLY A 160 -16.59 -11.60 -19.57
C GLY A 160 -17.89 -10.77 -19.53
N ALA A 161 -18.51 -10.50 -20.68
CA ALA A 161 -19.71 -9.65 -20.76
C ALA A 161 -20.85 -10.02 -19.80
N HIS A 162 -21.16 -11.33 -19.67
CA HIS A 162 -22.16 -11.81 -18.70
C HIS A 162 -21.75 -11.54 -17.25
N GLN A 163 -20.47 -11.72 -16.93
CA GLN A 163 -19.94 -11.46 -15.60
C GLN A 163 -19.93 -9.96 -15.28
N ARG A 164 -19.61 -9.08 -16.24
CA ARG A 164 -19.75 -7.62 -16.10
C ARG A 164 -21.19 -7.24 -15.75
N ALA A 165 -22.17 -7.81 -16.46
CA ALA A 165 -23.59 -7.57 -16.16
C ALA A 165 -23.99 -8.04 -14.74
N THR A 166 -23.50 -9.20 -14.30
CA THR A 166 -23.74 -9.68 -12.92
C THR A 166 -23.06 -8.80 -11.88
N VAL A 167 -21.82 -8.35 -12.11
CA VAL A 167 -21.09 -7.45 -11.20
C VAL A 167 -21.78 -6.09 -11.10
N ARG A 168 -22.24 -5.53 -12.22
CA ARG A 168 -23.04 -4.29 -12.23
C ARG A 168 -24.33 -4.46 -11.42
N ALA A 169 -25.08 -5.53 -11.67
CA ALA A 169 -26.31 -5.83 -10.94
C ALA A 169 -26.08 -6.07 -9.44
N LEU A 170 -24.92 -6.63 -9.09
CA LEU A 170 -24.50 -6.80 -7.70
C LEU A 170 -24.19 -5.46 -7.05
N ALA A 171 -23.41 -4.59 -7.71
CA ALA A 171 -23.15 -3.24 -7.23
C ALA A 171 -24.45 -2.46 -6.98
N GLU A 172 -25.42 -2.52 -7.92
CA GLU A 172 -26.76 -1.91 -7.77
C GLU A 172 -27.56 -2.48 -6.59
N ALA A 173 -27.34 -3.74 -6.21
CA ALA A 173 -28.01 -4.35 -5.06
C ALA A 173 -27.32 -4.02 -3.73
N LEU A 174 -26.01 -3.79 -3.75
CA LEU A 174 -25.21 -3.49 -2.57
C LEU A 174 -25.22 -2.02 -2.18
N ILE A 175 -25.41 -1.13 -3.16
CA ILE A 175 -25.31 0.31 -3.01
C ILE A 175 -26.63 0.92 -3.44
N VAL A 176 -27.24 1.67 -2.53
CA VAL A 176 -28.46 2.44 -2.81
C VAL A 176 -28.03 3.87 -3.07
N ALA A 177 -28.16 4.30 -4.32
CA ALA A 177 -27.86 5.66 -4.72
C ALA A 177 -28.86 6.62 -4.06
N ASP A 178 -28.37 7.52 -3.22
CA ASP A 178 -29.15 8.50 -2.48
C ASP A 178 -28.20 9.57 -1.94
N GLY A 179 -28.66 10.82 -1.82
CA GLY A 179 -27.88 11.93 -1.30
C GLY A 179 -26.55 12.15 -2.04
N VAL A 180 -25.44 11.99 -1.33
CA VAL A 180 -24.07 12.14 -1.87
C VAL A 180 -23.51 10.85 -2.45
N VAL A 181 -24.14 9.69 -2.21
CA VAL A 181 -23.73 8.41 -2.78
C VAL A 181 -24.17 8.35 -4.26
N PRO A 182 -23.22 8.30 -5.23
CA PRO A 182 -23.54 8.35 -6.64
C PRO A 182 -24.21 7.05 -7.13
N PRO A 183 -24.93 7.10 -8.27
CA PRO A 183 -25.48 5.89 -8.88
C PRO A 183 -24.39 4.96 -9.41
N VAL A 184 -24.70 3.66 -9.43
CA VAL A 184 -23.87 2.65 -10.09
C VAL A 184 -24.02 2.78 -11.61
N ASP A 185 -22.91 3.08 -12.28
CA ASP A 185 -22.80 3.29 -13.73
C ASP A 185 -21.68 2.43 -14.33
N GLU A 186 -21.43 2.56 -15.64
CA GLU A 186 -20.33 1.83 -16.30
C GLU A 186 -18.96 2.21 -15.71
N GLY A 187 -18.77 3.47 -15.30
CA GLY A 187 -17.53 3.90 -14.63
C GLY A 187 -17.29 3.16 -13.31
N THR A 188 -18.35 2.80 -12.58
CA THR A 188 -18.24 1.93 -11.40
C THR A 188 -17.71 0.55 -11.79
N VAL A 189 -18.23 -0.05 -12.86
CA VAL A 189 -17.79 -1.37 -13.34
C VAL A 189 -16.34 -1.32 -13.81
N ASP A 190 -15.94 -0.27 -14.52
CA ASP A 190 -14.57 -0.10 -14.99
C ASP A 190 -13.57 0.05 -13.84
N ARG A 191 -13.93 0.79 -12.77
CA ARG A 191 -13.11 0.84 -11.54
C ARG A 191 -13.03 -0.51 -10.84
N ILE A 192 -14.12 -1.29 -10.80
CA ILE A 192 -14.10 -2.65 -10.26
C ILE A 192 -13.15 -3.53 -11.07
N GLU A 193 -13.21 -3.48 -12.40
CA GLU A 193 -12.33 -4.25 -13.26
C GLU A 193 -10.87 -3.85 -13.13
N SER A 194 -10.59 -2.54 -13.06
CA SER A 194 -9.25 -2.05 -12.74
C SER A 194 -8.79 -2.63 -11.40
N TYR A 195 -9.60 -2.51 -10.36
CA TYR A 195 -9.25 -2.99 -9.03
C TYR A 195 -9.02 -4.52 -8.98
N VAL A 196 -9.83 -5.29 -9.71
CA VAL A 196 -9.68 -6.75 -9.84
C VAL A 196 -8.49 -7.15 -10.71
N GLY A 197 -8.19 -6.38 -11.76
CA GLY A 197 -7.08 -6.63 -12.68
C GLY A 197 -5.72 -6.64 -11.97
N HIS A 198 -5.60 -5.93 -10.86
CA HIS A 198 -4.40 -5.88 -10.01
C HIS A 198 -4.35 -7.00 -8.95
N MET A 199 -5.41 -7.79 -8.78
CA MET A 199 -5.38 -8.96 -7.90
C MET A 199 -4.55 -10.09 -8.52
N THR A 200 -4.08 -11.02 -7.69
CA THR A 200 -3.38 -12.21 -8.17
C THR A 200 -4.27 -13.08 -9.08
N PRO A 201 -3.73 -13.84 -10.06
CA PRO A 201 -4.52 -14.65 -10.99
C PRO A 201 -5.51 -15.63 -10.33
N LEU A 202 -5.16 -16.24 -9.20
CA LEU A 202 -6.08 -17.11 -8.45
C LEU A 202 -7.22 -16.33 -7.81
N MET A 203 -6.95 -15.13 -7.28
CA MET A 203 -8.01 -14.30 -6.69
C MET A 203 -8.98 -13.83 -7.76
N GLN A 204 -8.48 -13.40 -8.92
CA GLN A 204 -9.32 -13.10 -10.09
C GLN A 204 -10.17 -14.31 -10.48
N SER A 205 -9.57 -15.50 -10.51
CA SER A 205 -10.27 -16.75 -10.81
C SER A 205 -11.32 -17.10 -9.75
N GLY A 206 -10.98 -16.97 -8.47
CA GLY A 206 -11.91 -17.19 -7.35
C GLY A 206 -13.08 -16.21 -7.37
N LEU A 207 -12.83 -14.94 -7.69
CA LEU A 207 -13.86 -13.92 -7.85
C LEU A 207 -14.77 -14.23 -9.05
N LYS A 208 -14.20 -14.64 -10.19
CA LYS A 208 -14.97 -15.12 -11.36
C LYS A 208 -15.88 -16.29 -10.99
N VAL A 209 -15.40 -17.23 -10.18
CA VAL A 209 -16.18 -18.37 -9.67
C VAL A 209 -17.28 -17.90 -8.72
N ALA A 210 -16.98 -16.98 -7.80
CA ALA A 210 -17.96 -16.42 -6.87
C ALA A 210 -19.11 -15.71 -7.61
N VAL A 211 -18.80 -14.88 -8.61
CA VAL A 211 -19.78 -14.23 -9.48
C VAL A 211 -20.66 -15.25 -10.22
N ARG A 212 -20.08 -16.34 -10.74
CA ARG A 212 -20.83 -17.43 -11.38
C ARG A 212 -21.72 -18.18 -10.38
N GLY A 213 -21.22 -18.40 -9.16
CA GLY A 213 -21.97 -19.04 -8.08
C GLY A 213 -23.22 -18.24 -7.69
N LEU A 214 -23.09 -16.91 -7.62
CA LEU A 214 -24.23 -16.01 -7.38
C LEU A 214 -25.27 -16.09 -8.52
N ASP A 215 -24.82 -16.08 -9.78
CA ASP A 215 -25.72 -16.22 -10.94
C ASP A 215 -26.43 -17.58 -10.95
N ALA A 216 -25.72 -18.66 -10.61
CA ALA A 216 -26.29 -20.00 -10.50
C ALA A 216 -27.32 -20.08 -9.36
N ALA A 217 -27.06 -19.46 -8.21
CA ALA A 217 -27.99 -19.40 -7.09
C ALA A 217 -29.28 -18.67 -7.48
N ALA A 218 -29.18 -17.54 -8.19
CA ALA A 218 -30.33 -16.82 -8.73
C ALA A 218 -31.15 -17.66 -9.73
N ARG A 219 -30.48 -18.39 -10.63
CA ARG A 219 -31.16 -19.29 -11.58
C ARG A 219 -31.88 -20.44 -10.88
N ALA A 220 -31.27 -21.00 -9.83
CA ALA A 220 -31.87 -22.09 -9.07
C ALA A 220 -33.13 -21.65 -8.31
N SER A 221 -33.14 -20.44 -7.76
CA SER A 221 -34.23 -19.93 -6.92
C SER A 221 -35.32 -19.17 -7.71
N HIS A 222 -34.94 -18.41 -8.74
CA HIS A 222 -35.85 -17.52 -9.49
C HIS A 222 -35.95 -17.84 -11.01
N ARG A 223 -35.25 -18.87 -11.51
CA ARG A 223 -35.19 -19.25 -12.95
C ARG A 223 -34.69 -18.16 -13.90
N LYS A 224 -34.08 -17.09 -13.37
CA LYS A 224 -33.48 -15.97 -14.11
C LYS A 224 -32.02 -15.79 -13.69
N SER A 225 -31.19 -15.19 -14.54
CA SER A 225 -29.85 -14.74 -14.13
C SER A 225 -29.96 -13.67 -13.06
N PHE A 226 -28.94 -13.55 -12.20
CA PHE A 226 -28.92 -12.53 -11.15
C PHE A 226 -29.07 -11.12 -11.73
N SER A 227 -28.41 -10.86 -12.86
CA SER A 227 -28.51 -9.60 -13.60
C SER A 227 -29.90 -9.28 -14.14
N ALA A 228 -30.73 -10.29 -14.41
CA ALA A 228 -32.08 -10.13 -14.94
C ALA A 228 -33.17 -10.03 -13.85
N LEU A 229 -32.80 -10.19 -12.57
CA LEU A 229 -33.73 -10.03 -11.46
C LEU A 229 -34.03 -8.54 -11.19
N PRO A 230 -35.26 -8.18 -10.77
CA PRO A 230 -35.53 -6.88 -10.16
C PRO A 230 -34.69 -6.65 -8.90
N THR A 231 -34.38 -5.39 -8.56
CA THR A 231 -33.52 -5.02 -7.42
C THR A 231 -33.97 -5.63 -6.10
N ALA A 232 -35.28 -5.66 -5.82
CA ALA A 232 -35.84 -6.26 -4.60
C ALA A 232 -35.57 -7.78 -4.51
N GLU A 233 -35.64 -8.50 -5.64
CA GLU A 233 -35.36 -9.94 -5.69
C GLU A 233 -33.85 -10.23 -5.58
N ARG A 234 -32.99 -9.34 -6.11
CA ARG A 234 -31.53 -9.46 -5.93
C ARG A 234 -31.13 -9.40 -4.46
N GLY A 235 -31.74 -8.49 -3.69
CA GLY A 235 -31.52 -8.38 -2.24
C GLY A 235 -31.85 -9.67 -1.50
N ALA A 236 -32.98 -10.31 -1.82
CA ALA A 236 -33.37 -11.59 -1.22
C ALA A 236 -32.38 -12.73 -1.54
N VAL A 237 -31.87 -12.80 -2.77
CA VAL A 237 -30.84 -13.77 -3.16
C VAL A 237 -29.54 -13.55 -2.37
N LEU A 238 -29.12 -12.30 -2.19
CA LEU A 238 -27.92 -11.96 -1.42
C LEU A 238 -28.06 -12.34 0.04
N GLU A 239 -29.19 -12.02 0.69
CA GLU A 239 -29.43 -12.39 2.09
C GLU A 239 -29.48 -13.92 2.27
N ALA A 240 -30.14 -14.64 1.37
CA ALA A 240 -30.12 -16.10 1.39
C ALA A 240 -28.70 -16.66 1.21
N ALA A 241 -27.91 -16.10 0.30
CA ALA A 241 -26.52 -16.49 0.07
C ALA A 241 -25.63 -16.20 1.30
N ARG A 242 -25.86 -15.09 2.01
CA ARG A 242 -25.19 -14.80 3.28
C ARG A 242 -25.50 -15.83 4.35
N HIS A 243 -26.71 -16.38 4.40
CA HIS A 243 -27.06 -17.40 5.40
C HIS A 243 -26.57 -18.80 5.03
N SER A 244 -26.22 -19.04 3.77
CA SER A 244 -25.63 -20.29 3.30
C SER A 244 -24.21 -20.50 3.83
N ALA A 245 -23.91 -21.73 4.27
CA ALA A 245 -22.56 -22.14 4.67
C ALA A 245 -21.56 -22.14 3.48
N THR A 246 -22.04 -22.28 2.24
CA THR A 246 -21.21 -22.38 1.04
C THR A 246 -21.08 -21.07 0.28
N LEU A 247 -22.16 -20.29 0.19
CA LEU A 247 -22.19 -19.06 -0.64
C LEU A 247 -21.77 -17.80 0.11
N ARG A 248 -21.81 -17.78 1.44
CA ARG A 248 -21.44 -16.59 2.24
C ARG A 248 -20.06 -16.04 1.88
N HIS A 249 -19.07 -16.93 1.78
CA HIS A 249 -17.70 -16.55 1.42
C HIS A 249 -17.59 -16.00 -0.01
N ALA A 250 -18.40 -16.49 -0.93
CA ALA A 250 -18.45 -15.97 -2.29
C ALA A 250 -19.02 -14.54 -2.32
N VAL A 251 -20.05 -14.27 -1.50
CA VAL A 251 -20.62 -12.93 -1.37
C VAL A 251 -19.60 -11.95 -0.78
N ASP A 252 -19.02 -12.27 0.38
CA ASP A 252 -18.05 -11.38 1.04
C ASP A 252 -16.82 -11.08 0.16
N ALA A 253 -16.35 -12.08 -0.59
CA ALA A 253 -15.20 -11.95 -1.50
C ALA A 253 -15.48 -11.01 -2.68
N VAL A 254 -16.73 -10.91 -3.15
CA VAL A 254 -17.12 -10.03 -4.27
C VAL A 254 -17.50 -8.63 -3.78
N GLU A 255 -18.10 -8.52 -2.60
CA GLU A 255 -18.55 -7.24 -2.05
C GLU A 255 -17.43 -6.24 -1.78
N THR A 256 -16.34 -6.74 -1.21
CA THR A 256 -15.19 -5.90 -0.80
C THR A 256 -14.63 -5.07 -1.97
N PRO A 257 -14.21 -5.68 -3.10
CA PRO A 257 -13.71 -4.90 -4.24
C PRO A 257 -14.77 -3.98 -4.86
N VAL A 258 -16.05 -4.40 -4.85
CA VAL A 258 -17.15 -3.58 -5.37
C VAL A 258 -17.32 -2.29 -4.56
N ARG A 259 -17.30 -2.39 -3.23
CA ARG A 259 -17.45 -1.22 -2.35
C ARG A 259 -16.27 -0.27 -2.45
N ILE A 260 -15.05 -0.81 -2.41
CA ILE A 260 -13.83 0.02 -2.52
C ILE A 260 -13.86 0.78 -3.84
N ALA A 261 -14.07 0.08 -4.96
CA ALA A 261 -14.10 0.71 -6.28
C ALA A 261 -15.23 1.75 -6.45
N HIS A 262 -16.40 1.52 -5.84
CA HIS A 262 -17.50 2.49 -5.90
C HIS A 262 -17.20 3.74 -5.07
N PHE A 263 -16.75 3.60 -3.83
CA PHE A 263 -16.48 4.73 -2.93
C PHE A 263 -15.12 5.41 -3.18
N SER A 264 -14.31 4.88 -4.09
CA SER A 264 -13.17 5.59 -4.70
C SER A 264 -13.60 6.57 -5.82
N ASP A 265 -14.88 6.69 -6.15
CA ASP A 265 -15.36 7.66 -7.13
C ASP A 265 -15.09 9.10 -6.67
N ARG A 266 -14.44 9.91 -7.51
CA ARG A 266 -14.15 11.29 -7.16
C ARG A 266 -15.41 12.13 -6.94
N ARG A 267 -16.53 11.82 -7.61
CA ARG A 267 -17.83 12.48 -7.36
C ARG A 267 -18.28 12.30 -5.91
N TYR A 268 -18.11 11.09 -5.36
CA TYR A 268 -18.44 10.82 -3.97
C TYR A 268 -17.47 11.54 -3.02
N LEU A 269 -16.15 11.39 -3.26
CA LEU A 269 -15.12 11.99 -2.43
C LEU A 269 -15.22 13.52 -2.38
N ASP A 270 -15.48 14.18 -3.51
CA ASP A 270 -15.73 15.62 -3.58
C ASP A 270 -17.00 16.01 -2.82
N ALA A 271 -18.09 15.25 -2.99
CA ALA A 271 -19.37 15.54 -2.36
C ALA A 271 -19.32 15.46 -0.82
N ILE A 272 -18.51 14.56 -0.27
CA ILE A 272 -18.30 14.49 1.18
C ILE A 272 -17.20 15.46 1.67
N GLY A 273 -16.49 16.15 0.78
CA GLY A 273 -15.38 17.05 1.14
C GLY A 273 -14.07 16.34 1.50
N ALA A 274 -13.86 15.10 1.03
CA ALA A 274 -12.64 14.37 1.28
C ALA A 274 -11.45 15.04 0.55
N PRO A 275 -10.32 15.25 1.24
CA PRO A 275 -9.20 16.02 0.70
C PRO A 275 -8.50 15.27 -0.43
N ASP A 276 -7.83 16.04 -1.28
CA ASP A 276 -6.87 15.52 -2.24
C ASP A 276 -5.47 15.57 -1.61
N TYR A 277 -4.88 14.39 -1.38
CA TYR A 277 -3.62 14.26 -0.65
C TYR A 277 -2.43 14.44 -1.60
N ARG A 278 -2.13 15.70 -1.96
CA ARG A 278 -0.96 16.06 -2.77
C ARG A 278 0.09 16.78 -1.93
N SER A 279 1.35 16.50 -2.21
CA SER A 279 2.48 17.20 -1.62
C SER A 279 3.01 18.23 -2.60
N SER A 280 3.22 19.47 -2.12
CA SER A 280 3.88 20.54 -2.87
C SER A 280 5.41 20.51 -2.74
N LEU A 281 5.95 19.58 -1.94
CA LEU A 281 7.39 19.48 -1.72
C LEU A 281 8.09 18.96 -2.97
N LEU A 282 9.02 19.77 -3.49
CA LEU A 282 9.90 19.35 -4.58
C LEU A 282 10.84 18.25 -4.10
N GLU A 283 10.90 17.18 -4.88
CA GLU A 283 11.76 16.04 -4.58
C GLU A 283 13.08 16.14 -5.32
N GLN A 284 14.18 16.32 -4.58
CA GLN A 284 15.54 16.23 -5.12
C GLN A 284 16.09 14.81 -4.97
N GLN A 285 16.90 14.38 -5.94
CA GLN A 285 17.59 13.09 -5.84
C GLN A 285 18.88 13.27 -5.01
N PRO A 286 18.98 12.64 -3.84
CA PRO A 286 20.17 12.77 -3.02
C PRO A 286 21.33 11.95 -3.60
N GLY A 287 22.57 12.40 -3.40
CA GLY A 287 23.76 11.77 -4.00
C GLY A 287 23.99 10.30 -3.61
N TRP A 288 23.59 9.90 -2.40
CA TRP A 288 23.69 8.50 -1.95
C TRP A 288 22.76 7.54 -2.71
N MET A 289 21.81 8.04 -3.52
CA MET A 289 21.03 7.21 -4.45
C MET A 289 21.89 6.59 -5.55
N ALA A 290 23.12 7.05 -5.76
CA ALA A 290 24.08 6.39 -6.65
C ALA A 290 24.43 4.96 -6.21
N ASN A 291 24.19 4.62 -4.93
CA ASN A 291 24.40 3.29 -4.37
C ASN A 291 23.15 2.39 -4.48
N VAL A 292 22.12 2.81 -5.22
CA VAL A 292 20.88 2.05 -5.44
C VAL A 292 20.83 1.59 -6.90
N THR A 293 20.75 0.28 -7.10
CA THR A 293 20.73 -0.35 -8.42
C THR A 293 19.42 -1.11 -8.63
N THR A 294 18.74 -0.82 -9.74
CA THR A 294 17.56 -1.58 -10.22
C THR A 294 18.00 -2.63 -11.24
N PRO A 295 17.12 -3.59 -11.61
CA PRO A 295 17.44 -4.58 -12.64
C PRO A 295 17.84 -3.98 -14.00
N ASP A 296 17.35 -2.78 -14.33
CA ASP A 296 17.75 -2.04 -15.54
C ASP A 296 19.23 -1.64 -15.55
N GLY A 297 19.80 -1.41 -14.36
CA GLY A 297 21.22 -1.08 -14.18
C GLY A 297 22.14 -2.30 -14.16
N LEU A 298 21.59 -3.52 -14.20
CA LEU A 298 22.37 -4.77 -14.12
C LEU A 298 22.65 -5.35 -15.52
N PRO A 299 23.82 -5.96 -15.74
CA PRO A 299 24.00 -6.90 -16.85
C PRO A 299 23.05 -8.12 -16.68
N GLY A 300 22.96 -8.98 -17.70
CA GLY A 300 22.05 -10.14 -17.62
C GLY A 300 22.34 -11.06 -16.42
N HIS A 301 23.62 -11.18 -16.08
CA HIS A 301 24.11 -11.80 -14.85
C HIS A 301 25.23 -10.92 -14.29
N ASP A 302 25.19 -10.66 -12.99
CA ASP A 302 26.21 -9.89 -12.26
C ASP A 302 26.62 -10.61 -10.96
N SER A 303 27.79 -10.26 -10.44
CA SER A 303 28.29 -10.80 -9.17
C SER A 303 29.00 -9.75 -8.32
N VAL A 304 28.70 -9.73 -7.01
CA VAL A 304 29.29 -8.80 -6.04
C VAL A 304 29.79 -9.54 -4.81
N ASP A 305 30.95 -9.13 -4.29
CA ASP A 305 31.51 -9.61 -3.02
C ASP A 305 31.29 -8.57 -1.91
N CYS A 306 30.99 -9.05 -0.70
CA CYS A 306 30.81 -8.22 0.48
C CYS A 306 31.15 -9.00 1.76
N ASP A 307 31.22 -8.31 2.91
CA ASP A 307 31.31 -8.98 4.20
C ASP A 307 29.95 -9.56 4.59
N VAL A 308 28.88 -8.76 4.46
CA VAL A 308 27.53 -9.14 4.86
C VAL A 308 26.52 -8.81 3.78
N VAL A 309 25.70 -9.80 3.42
CA VAL A 309 24.50 -9.57 2.60
C VAL A 309 23.25 -9.60 3.47
N VAL A 310 22.42 -8.58 3.35
CA VAL A 310 21.16 -8.43 4.08
C VAL A 310 19.97 -8.55 3.12
N ILE A 311 19.09 -9.52 3.39
CA ILE A 311 17.94 -9.84 2.54
C ILE A 311 16.69 -9.18 3.13
N GLY A 312 16.20 -8.13 2.48
CA GLY A 312 15.06 -7.33 2.90
C GLY A 312 15.48 -6.09 3.70
N THR A 313 14.81 -4.98 3.45
CA THR A 313 15.15 -3.65 4.02
C THR A 313 14.11 -3.15 5.02
N GLY A 314 13.38 -4.07 5.65
CA GLY A 314 12.37 -3.77 6.67
C GLY A 314 12.96 -3.19 7.97
N ALA A 315 12.16 -3.22 9.05
CA ALA A 315 12.57 -2.70 10.36
C ALA A 315 13.90 -3.32 10.86
N GLY A 316 14.08 -4.63 10.70
CA GLY A 316 15.30 -5.31 11.13
C GLY A 316 16.45 -5.13 10.14
N GLY A 317 16.21 -5.46 8.86
CA GLY A 317 17.24 -5.47 7.82
C GLY A 317 17.93 -4.13 7.58
N ALA A 318 17.19 -3.02 7.56
CA ALA A 318 17.81 -1.71 7.36
C ALA A 318 18.64 -1.26 8.57
N ALA A 319 18.17 -1.53 9.79
CA ALA A 319 18.87 -1.14 11.01
C ALA A 319 20.17 -1.95 11.20
N VAL A 320 20.13 -3.28 10.97
CA VAL A 320 21.34 -4.12 11.03
C VAL A 320 22.35 -3.73 9.95
N ALA A 321 21.89 -3.43 8.73
CA ALA A 321 22.76 -2.98 7.65
C ALA A 321 23.47 -1.66 8.00
N ALA A 322 22.72 -0.67 8.50
CA ALA A 322 23.28 0.62 8.89
C ALA A 322 24.36 0.48 9.97
N ARG A 323 24.09 -0.29 11.02
CA ARG A 323 25.03 -0.52 12.11
C ARG A 323 26.29 -1.27 11.67
N LEU A 324 26.16 -2.32 10.86
CA LEU A 324 27.30 -3.06 10.32
C LEU A 324 28.18 -2.19 9.41
N THR A 325 27.57 -1.34 8.58
CA THR A 325 28.32 -0.39 7.74
C THR A 325 29.07 0.64 8.58
N GLU A 326 28.48 1.15 9.67
CA GLU A 326 29.16 2.07 10.61
C GLU A 326 30.35 1.42 11.32
N GLN A 327 30.32 0.10 11.48
CA GLN A 327 31.43 -0.71 12.00
C GLN A 327 32.51 -1.00 10.94
N GLY A 328 32.35 -0.48 9.72
CA GLY A 328 33.34 -0.57 8.64
C GLY A 328 33.21 -1.81 7.76
N LEU A 329 32.15 -2.59 7.90
CA LEU A 329 31.92 -3.78 7.07
C LEU A 329 31.32 -3.42 5.71
N GLY A 330 31.75 -4.13 4.67
CA GLY A 330 31.14 -4.04 3.34
C GLY A 330 29.77 -4.71 3.33
N VAL A 331 28.71 -3.93 3.15
CA VAL A 331 27.32 -4.42 3.22
C VAL A 331 26.60 -4.27 1.88
N VAL A 332 25.95 -5.35 1.45
CA VAL A 332 25.00 -5.36 0.33
C VAL A 332 23.60 -5.66 0.85
N MET A 333 22.64 -4.81 0.53
CA MET A 333 21.22 -5.04 0.78
C MET A 333 20.52 -5.48 -0.50
N VAL A 334 19.61 -6.44 -0.40
CA VAL A 334 18.76 -6.89 -1.52
C VAL A 334 17.29 -6.81 -1.11
N GLU A 335 16.48 -6.09 -1.89
CA GLU A 335 15.06 -5.86 -1.64
C GLU A 335 14.21 -6.28 -2.85
N GLU A 336 13.11 -7.00 -2.60
CA GLU A 336 12.21 -7.46 -3.67
C GLU A 336 11.29 -6.35 -4.18
N GLY A 337 10.99 -5.34 -3.36
CA GLY A 337 10.22 -4.17 -3.75
C GLY A 337 11.06 -3.03 -4.33
N GLU A 338 10.38 -2.00 -4.86
CA GLU A 338 11.03 -0.79 -5.37
C GLU A 338 11.40 0.20 -4.25
N TYR A 339 12.34 1.12 -4.53
CA TYR A 339 12.55 2.31 -3.71
C TYR A 339 11.52 3.39 -4.07
N ALA A 340 10.37 3.37 -3.42
CA ALA A 340 9.37 4.44 -3.52
C ALA A 340 9.80 5.68 -2.73
N ARG A 341 9.74 6.85 -3.37
CA ARG A 341 10.00 8.15 -2.77
C ARG A 341 8.71 8.99 -2.73
N ARG A 342 8.79 10.27 -2.33
CA ARG A 342 7.60 11.10 -2.08
C ARG A 342 6.70 11.22 -3.29
N ALA A 343 7.28 11.36 -4.49
CA ALA A 343 6.50 11.46 -5.72
C ALA A 343 5.62 10.24 -5.97
N GLN A 344 6.07 9.04 -5.59
CA GLN A 344 5.30 7.80 -5.75
C GLN A 344 4.26 7.57 -4.63
N PHE A 345 4.33 8.33 -3.54
CA PHE A 345 3.32 8.31 -2.47
C PHE A 345 2.23 9.39 -2.67
N GLN A 346 2.05 9.87 -3.90
CA GLN A 346 0.95 10.74 -4.30
C GLN A 346 -0.07 9.97 -5.14
N GLY A 347 -1.28 10.51 -5.27
CA GLY A 347 -2.34 9.93 -6.09
C GLY A 347 -3.21 8.91 -5.36
N ASP A 348 -3.86 8.03 -6.13
CA ASP A 348 -4.92 7.15 -5.64
C ASP A 348 -4.44 6.15 -4.57
N LEU A 349 -5.19 6.08 -3.46
CA LEU A 349 -4.81 5.21 -2.33
C LEU A 349 -5.01 3.72 -2.65
N GLY A 350 -5.95 3.38 -3.53
CA GLY A 350 -6.20 2.02 -3.98
C GLY A 350 -5.00 1.49 -4.78
N GLU A 351 -4.54 2.25 -5.77
CA GLU A 351 -3.36 1.91 -6.59
C GLU A 351 -2.10 1.76 -5.72
N ARG A 352 -1.88 2.69 -4.78
CA ARG A 352 -0.75 2.62 -3.84
C ARG A 352 -0.82 1.40 -2.94
N THR A 353 -2.01 1.06 -2.43
CA THR A 353 -2.22 -0.15 -1.63
C THR A 353 -1.91 -1.39 -2.47
N GLN A 354 -2.41 -1.46 -3.70
CA GLN A 354 -2.14 -2.57 -4.60
C GLN A 354 -0.65 -2.75 -4.91
N LYS A 355 0.06 -1.64 -5.12
CA LYS A 355 1.49 -1.65 -5.48
C LYS A 355 2.38 -2.04 -4.30
N TYR A 356 2.14 -1.43 -3.14
CA TYR A 356 3.05 -1.47 -2.00
C TYR A 356 2.68 -2.46 -0.90
N TRP A 357 1.44 -2.94 -0.86
CA TRP A 357 1.06 -3.97 0.07
C TRP A 357 1.26 -5.33 -0.60
N ARG A 358 1.85 -6.28 0.12
CA ARG A 358 1.98 -7.66 -0.33
C ARG A 358 0.63 -8.18 -0.78
N ASP A 359 0.58 -8.81 -1.95
CA ASP A 359 -0.64 -9.34 -2.57
C ASP A 359 -1.78 -8.30 -2.67
N GLY A 360 -1.43 -7.02 -2.80
CA GLY A 360 -2.35 -5.90 -2.88
C GLY A 360 -3.20 -5.68 -1.62
N GLY A 361 -2.71 -6.15 -0.46
CA GLY A 361 -3.42 -6.09 0.82
C GLY A 361 -4.30 -7.30 1.12
N TYR A 362 -4.25 -8.35 0.30
CA TYR A 362 -5.08 -9.55 0.42
C TYR A 362 -4.39 -10.76 1.06
N ASN A 363 -3.38 -10.56 1.90
CA ASN A 363 -2.85 -11.67 2.71
C ASN A 363 -3.84 -11.98 3.83
N LEU A 364 -4.45 -13.16 3.76
CA LEU A 364 -5.43 -13.60 4.74
C LEU A 364 -4.85 -14.74 5.58
N ALA A 365 -5.02 -14.64 6.90
CA ALA A 365 -4.90 -15.79 7.78
C ALA A 365 -6.24 -16.52 7.88
N VAL A 366 -6.17 -17.84 7.81
CA VAL A 366 -7.35 -18.72 7.87
C VAL A 366 -7.31 -19.62 9.10
N GLY A 367 -8.45 -19.78 9.76
CA GLY A 367 -8.62 -20.73 10.87
C GLY A 367 -10.03 -20.66 11.44
N ASN A 368 -10.16 -20.46 12.76
CA ASN A 368 -11.47 -20.24 13.38
C ASN A 368 -12.04 -18.83 13.11
N SER A 369 -11.25 -17.94 12.51
CA SER A 369 -11.65 -16.64 11.97
C SER A 369 -10.86 -16.34 10.68
N VAL A 370 -11.19 -15.25 9.98
CA VAL A 370 -10.45 -14.74 8.83
C VAL A 370 -9.87 -13.39 9.20
N LEU A 371 -8.56 -13.22 9.02
CA LEU A 371 -7.83 -12.04 9.45
C LEU A 371 -6.99 -11.50 8.29
N GLY A 372 -7.14 -10.21 7.96
CA GLY A 372 -6.24 -9.55 7.00
C GLY A 372 -4.90 -9.23 7.66
N ILE A 373 -3.78 -9.66 7.08
CA ILE A 373 -2.42 -9.33 7.55
C ILE A 373 -1.77 -8.35 6.58
N SER A 374 -1.39 -7.19 7.11
CA SER A 374 -0.75 -6.13 6.33
C SER A 374 0.78 -6.27 6.36
N THR A 375 1.40 -6.43 5.19
CA THR A 375 2.85 -6.42 5.03
C THR A 375 3.26 -5.63 3.78
N GLY A 376 4.36 -4.88 3.86
CA GLY A 376 4.85 -4.05 2.75
C GLY A 376 5.72 -4.82 1.75
N ARG A 377 5.72 -4.39 0.49
CA ARG A 377 6.63 -4.80 -0.60
C ARG A 377 7.26 -3.55 -1.24
N LEU A 378 8.29 -3.03 -0.59
CA LEU A 378 9.04 -1.85 -1.00
C LEU A 378 10.26 -1.71 -0.10
N VAL A 379 11.21 -0.89 -0.50
CA VAL A 379 12.29 -0.48 0.39
C VAL A 379 11.71 0.10 1.68
N GLY A 380 12.18 -0.39 2.83
CA GLY A 380 11.62 -0.07 4.15
C GLY A 380 10.55 -1.04 4.65
N GLY A 381 10.03 -1.93 3.80
CA GLY A 381 9.03 -2.93 4.12
C GLY A 381 7.77 -2.33 4.78
N THR A 382 7.23 -3.03 5.77
CA THR A 382 6.02 -2.58 6.49
C THR A 382 6.20 -1.24 7.21
N THR A 383 7.43 -0.81 7.53
CA THR A 383 7.63 0.51 8.16
C THR A 383 7.21 1.65 7.24
N ALA A 384 7.35 1.49 5.92
CA ALA A 384 6.93 2.50 4.93
C ALA A 384 5.41 2.65 4.85
N ILE A 385 4.65 1.60 5.21
CA ILE A 385 3.17 1.57 5.14
C ILE A 385 2.49 1.36 6.51
N ASN A 386 3.19 1.56 7.63
CA ASN A 386 2.56 1.58 8.97
C ASN A 386 2.11 3.00 9.38
N SER A 387 1.39 3.12 10.50
CA SER A 387 0.90 4.43 10.96
C SER A 387 1.93 5.26 11.74
N GLY A 388 3.08 4.69 12.09
CA GLY A 388 4.15 5.38 12.80
C GLY A 388 4.10 5.37 14.34
N THR A 389 3.21 4.59 14.96
CA THR A 389 3.23 4.38 16.42
C THR A 389 4.52 3.68 16.87
N ALA A 390 5.14 4.17 17.94
CA ALA A 390 6.48 3.74 18.33
C ALA A 390 6.64 3.65 19.85
N PHE A 391 6.08 2.60 20.44
CA PHE A 391 6.31 2.27 21.85
C PHE A 391 7.63 1.52 22.05
N ARG A 392 8.26 1.72 23.21
CA ARG A 392 9.36 0.87 23.68
C ARG A 392 8.85 -0.55 23.95
N THR A 393 9.77 -1.51 23.89
CA THR A 393 9.54 -2.85 24.47
C THR A 393 9.17 -2.69 25.94
N PRO A 394 8.01 -3.20 26.40
CA PRO A 394 7.64 -3.08 27.80
C PRO A 394 8.59 -3.87 28.71
N ASP A 395 9.01 -3.30 29.83
CA ASP A 395 9.89 -3.98 30.79
C ASP A 395 9.31 -5.31 31.28
N ALA A 396 7.98 -5.41 31.42
CA ALA A 396 7.32 -6.66 31.80
C ALA A 396 7.56 -7.78 30.78
N VAL A 397 7.62 -7.45 29.49
CA VAL A 397 7.94 -8.41 28.42
C VAL A 397 9.42 -8.80 28.45
N LEU A 398 10.32 -7.85 28.73
CA LEU A 398 11.74 -8.16 28.92
C LEU A 398 11.96 -9.11 30.10
N ARG A 399 11.27 -8.87 31.23
CA ARG A 399 11.31 -9.76 32.40
C ARG A 399 10.75 -11.15 32.09
N GLU A 400 9.64 -11.23 31.34
CA GLU A 400 9.08 -12.52 30.87
C GLU A 400 10.13 -13.32 30.07
N TRP A 401 10.93 -12.66 29.23
CA TRP A 401 11.99 -13.33 28.48
C TRP A 401 13.15 -13.81 29.37
N LEU A 402 13.56 -12.99 30.34
CA LEU A 402 14.60 -13.38 31.31
C LEU A 402 14.16 -14.60 32.15
N GLU A 403 12.90 -14.61 32.61
CA GLU A 403 12.30 -15.75 33.31
C GLU A 403 12.24 -17.00 32.43
N ALA A 404 12.09 -16.82 31.10
CA ALA A 404 12.17 -17.89 30.10
C ALA A 404 13.61 -18.31 29.74
N GLY A 405 14.63 -17.78 30.41
CA GLY A 405 16.03 -18.15 30.24
C GLY A 405 16.80 -17.39 29.15
N PHE A 406 16.30 -16.23 28.72
CA PHE A 406 17.05 -15.34 27.83
C PHE A 406 18.25 -14.73 28.56
N PRO A 407 19.34 -14.40 27.84
CA PRO A 407 20.56 -13.86 28.46
C PRO A 407 20.32 -12.49 29.10
N SER A 408 21.23 -12.11 30.00
CA SER A 408 21.20 -10.83 30.73
C SER A 408 21.13 -9.60 29.82
N ASP A 409 21.50 -9.70 28.55
CA ASP A 409 21.39 -8.61 27.57
C ASP A 409 19.95 -8.07 27.44
N PHE A 410 18.95 -8.87 27.79
CA PHE A 410 17.54 -8.48 27.82
C PHE A 410 17.09 -7.87 29.15
N GLU A 411 18.00 -7.70 30.13
CA GLU A 411 17.75 -6.83 31.30
C GLU A 411 17.36 -5.44 30.81
N PRO A 412 16.29 -4.81 31.36
CA PRO A 412 15.82 -3.50 30.91
C PRO A 412 16.95 -2.47 30.78
N GLU A 413 17.88 -2.44 31.73
CA GLU A 413 19.00 -1.53 31.80
C GLU A 413 20.05 -1.78 30.70
N ARG A 414 20.25 -3.05 30.31
CA ARG A 414 21.19 -3.43 29.25
C ARG A 414 20.59 -3.34 27.85
N PHE A 415 19.27 -3.53 27.75
CA PHE A 415 18.55 -3.40 26.49
C PHE A 415 18.23 -1.94 26.15
N LYS A 416 18.11 -1.08 27.17
CA LYS A 416 17.80 0.35 27.04
C LYS A 416 18.66 1.12 26.04
N PRO A 417 20.01 0.96 25.96
CA PRO A 417 20.82 1.72 25.01
C PRO A 417 20.40 1.50 23.55
N TYR A 418 20.02 0.27 23.17
CA TYR A 418 19.50 -0.01 21.83
C TYR A 418 18.16 0.68 21.59
N LEU A 419 17.27 0.71 22.58
CA LEU A 419 16.00 1.42 22.51
C LEU A 419 16.21 2.93 22.36
N ASP A 420 17.15 3.50 23.13
CA ASP A 420 17.47 4.93 23.08
C ASP A 420 18.02 5.34 21.71
N GLU A 421 18.91 4.52 21.11
CA GLU A 421 19.44 4.79 19.76
C GLU A 421 18.33 4.75 18.69
N VAL A 422 17.42 3.77 18.79
CA VAL A 422 16.28 3.67 17.86
C VAL A 422 15.36 4.88 18.00
N GLU A 423 15.04 5.32 19.22
CA GLU A 423 14.22 6.51 19.44
C GLU A 423 14.86 7.78 18.89
N ALA A 424 16.18 7.93 19.05
CA ALA A 424 16.93 9.05 18.51
C ALA A 424 16.92 9.05 16.98
N GLU A 425 17.19 7.91 16.33
CA GLU A 425 17.17 7.80 14.86
C GLU A 425 15.78 8.10 14.29
N LEU A 426 14.74 7.59 14.94
CA LEU A 426 13.35 7.75 14.51
C LEU A 426 12.73 9.10 14.92
N GLY A 427 13.38 9.87 15.80
CA GLY A 427 12.86 11.13 16.33
C GLY A 427 11.53 10.95 17.05
N ILE A 428 11.40 9.90 17.87
CA ILE A 428 10.14 9.55 18.51
C ILE A 428 9.74 10.62 19.51
N THR A 429 8.55 11.19 19.31
CA THR A 429 7.96 12.21 20.18
C THR A 429 6.45 11.95 20.33
N ALA A 430 5.82 12.55 21.34
CA ALA A 430 4.37 12.53 21.44
C ALA A 430 3.73 13.15 20.19
N ALA A 431 2.63 12.56 19.71
CA ALA A 431 1.90 13.05 18.56
C ALA A 431 1.49 14.51 18.74
N ASP A 432 1.67 15.30 17.68
CA ASP A 432 1.40 16.74 17.71
C ASP A 432 -0.10 17.01 17.97
N PRO A 433 -0.45 17.74 19.04
CA PRO A 433 -1.82 18.08 19.39
C PRO A 433 -2.64 18.70 18.25
N ARG A 434 -1.99 19.40 17.31
CA ARG A 434 -2.63 20.05 16.16
C ARG A 434 -3.31 19.07 15.21
N TYR A 435 -2.83 17.82 15.16
CA TYR A 435 -3.28 16.83 14.18
C TYR A 435 -3.95 15.60 14.81
N LEU A 436 -4.26 15.64 16.11
CA LEU A 436 -4.94 14.54 16.81
C LEU A 436 -6.39 14.36 16.35
N GLY A 437 -7.00 15.43 15.82
CA GLY A 437 -8.38 15.43 15.37
C GLY A 437 -9.41 15.55 16.48
N ARG A 438 -10.67 15.71 16.06
CA ARG A 438 -11.84 15.78 16.97
C ARG A 438 -12.01 14.49 17.76
N VAL A 439 -11.63 13.33 17.21
CA VAL A 439 -11.79 12.04 17.87
C VAL A 439 -11.04 11.97 19.20
N ALA A 440 -9.88 12.62 19.33
CA ALA A 440 -9.11 12.62 20.57
C ALA A 440 -9.87 13.29 21.72
N GLN A 441 -10.65 14.33 21.43
CA GLN A 441 -11.49 15.02 22.43
C GLN A 441 -12.69 14.14 22.84
N ILE A 442 -13.36 13.54 21.85
CA ILE A 442 -14.51 12.66 22.07
C ILE A 442 -14.11 11.46 22.94
N ILE A 443 -13.03 10.78 22.55
CA ILE A 443 -12.53 9.62 23.26
C ILE A 443 -11.90 10.02 24.60
N GLY A 444 -11.22 11.17 24.68
CA GLY A 444 -10.70 11.71 25.94
C GLY A 444 -11.82 11.90 26.96
N HIS A 445 -12.93 12.54 26.57
CA HIS A 445 -14.08 12.69 27.46
C HIS A 445 -14.67 11.35 27.90
N GLY A 446 -14.82 10.40 26.97
CA GLY A 446 -15.26 9.05 27.31
C GLY A 446 -14.32 8.36 28.30
N ALA A 447 -13.01 8.50 28.10
CA ALA A 447 -11.99 7.90 28.96
C ALA A 447 -11.96 8.55 30.36
N ASP A 448 -12.14 9.87 30.47
CA ASP A 448 -12.28 10.58 31.75
C ASP A 448 -13.46 10.02 32.57
N VAL A 449 -14.61 9.79 31.92
CA VAL A 449 -15.81 9.22 32.56
C VAL A 449 -15.56 7.78 33.04
N LEU A 450 -14.84 6.99 32.25
CA LEU A 450 -14.47 5.61 32.59
C LEU A 450 -13.27 5.53 33.57
N GLY A 451 -12.65 6.65 33.94
CA GLY A 451 -11.45 6.68 34.79
C GLY A 451 -10.21 6.06 34.14
N ALA A 452 -10.13 6.04 32.80
CA ALA A 452 -9.06 5.42 32.05
C ALA A 452 -7.95 6.43 31.69
N ALA A 453 -6.68 6.02 31.81
CA ALA A 453 -5.55 6.85 31.42
C ALA A 453 -5.46 6.98 29.89
N HIS A 454 -5.29 8.20 29.39
CA HIS A 454 -5.27 8.48 27.95
C HIS A 454 -4.30 9.62 27.59
N GLY A 455 -3.93 9.72 26.32
CA GLY A 455 -3.08 10.80 25.83
C GLY A 455 -2.60 10.64 24.38
N PRO A 456 -1.81 11.60 23.88
CA PRO A 456 -1.18 11.51 22.56
C PRO A 456 -0.21 10.32 22.49
N LEU A 457 -0.24 9.58 21.38
CA LEU A 457 0.63 8.43 21.14
C LEU A 457 2.07 8.84 20.81
N PRO A 458 3.10 8.07 21.23
CA PRO A 458 4.46 8.27 20.73
C PRO A 458 4.56 7.85 19.26
N ARG A 459 5.09 8.74 18.41
CA ARG A 459 5.18 8.53 16.96
C ARG A 459 6.53 8.93 16.38
N ASN A 460 6.96 8.24 15.32
CA ASN A 460 8.17 8.55 14.54
C ASN A 460 7.87 9.47 13.35
N ALA A 461 7.18 10.59 13.58
CA ALA A 461 6.64 11.45 12.52
C ALA A 461 7.10 12.92 12.65
N VAL A 462 8.41 13.15 12.75
CA VAL A 462 8.98 14.49 12.90
C VAL A 462 8.64 15.35 11.68
N GLY A 463 8.11 16.56 11.93
CA GLY A 463 7.74 17.49 10.85
C GLY A 463 6.47 17.08 10.08
N CYS A 464 5.60 16.26 10.68
CA CYS A 464 4.32 15.88 10.09
C CYS A 464 3.43 17.11 9.87
N ASP A 465 2.72 17.12 8.74
CA ASP A 465 1.78 18.15 8.31
C ASP A 465 0.30 17.74 8.47
N GLY A 466 0.05 16.56 9.06
CA GLY A 466 -1.30 16.12 9.44
C GLY A 466 -2.11 15.39 8.37
N GLN A 467 -1.57 15.10 7.16
CA GLN A 467 -2.35 14.52 6.05
C GLN A 467 -2.99 13.14 6.31
N GLY A 468 -2.62 12.44 7.39
CA GLY A 468 -3.23 11.16 7.76
C GLY A 468 -2.91 9.97 6.84
N GLN A 469 -2.01 10.11 5.86
CA GLN A 469 -1.74 9.09 4.83
C GLN A 469 -0.71 8.02 5.20
N CYS A 470 -0.28 7.95 6.46
CA CYS A 470 0.87 7.16 6.89
C CYS A 470 0.83 5.68 6.45
N VAL A 471 -0.35 5.07 6.47
CA VAL A 471 -0.56 3.63 6.16
C VAL A 471 -0.47 3.34 4.65
N TYR A 472 -0.44 4.37 3.81
CA TYR A 472 -0.37 4.26 2.35
C TYR A 472 0.98 4.72 1.78
N GLY A 473 1.92 5.11 2.65
CA GLY A 473 3.17 5.80 2.31
C GLY A 473 3.10 7.29 2.62
N CYS A 474 4.17 7.84 3.20
CA CYS A 474 4.18 9.24 3.62
C CYS A 474 4.57 10.15 2.44
N PRO A 475 3.70 11.07 1.99
CA PRO A 475 4.01 11.94 0.84
C PRO A 475 4.99 13.09 1.18
N THR A 476 5.39 13.22 2.44
CA THR A 476 6.26 14.28 2.95
C THR A 476 7.55 13.78 3.59
N ASP A 477 7.77 12.47 3.67
CA ASP A 477 8.86 11.82 4.42
C ASP A 477 8.90 12.16 5.92
N ALA A 478 7.87 12.82 6.47
CA ALA A 478 7.81 13.13 7.90
C ALA A 478 7.79 11.87 8.77
N LYS A 479 7.11 10.81 8.31
CA LYS A 479 7.18 9.50 8.95
C LYS A 479 8.55 8.89 8.65
N ARG A 480 9.38 8.79 9.69
CA ARG A 480 10.76 8.29 9.68
C ARG A 480 10.81 6.76 9.52
N SER A 481 10.12 6.22 8.51
CA SER A 481 10.18 4.80 8.14
C SER A 481 11.58 4.40 7.66
N SER A 482 11.90 3.11 7.61
CA SER A 482 13.26 2.64 7.30
C SER A 482 13.80 3.15 5.94
N ASN A 483 12.94 3.42 4.95
CA ASN A 483 13.34 4.04 3.68
C ASN A 483 13.72 5.52 3.79
N VAL A 484 13.46 6.16 4.92
CA VAL A 484 13.77 7.57 5.22
C VAL A 484 14.84 7.70 6.31
N SER A 485 14.92 6.72 7.23
CA SER A 485 15.89 6.67 8.34
C SER A 485 17.07 5.74 8.01
N TRP A 486 16.92 4.45 8.32
CA TRP A 486 18.00 3.47 8.34
C TRP A 486 18.61 3.15 6.96
N VAL A 487 17.81 3.05 5.90
CA VAL A 487 18.35 2.77 4.55
C VAL A 487 19.25 3.91 4.07
N PRO A 488 18.82 5.20 4.11
CA PRO A 488 19.74 6.30 3.84
C PRO A 488 20.98 6.33 4.73
N ARG A 489 20.87 5.93 6.01
CA ARG A 489 22.01 5.85 6.94
C ARG A 489 23.04 4.82 6.47
N ALA A 490 22.60 3.61 6.10
CA ALA A 490 23.47 2.58 5.52
C ALA A 490 24.11 3.01 4.19
N LEU A 491 23.32 3.58 3.27
CA LEU A 491 23.80 3.99 1.95
C LEU A 491 24.83 5.12 2.04
N LYS A 492 24.65 6.08 2.95
CA LYS A 492 25.65 7.13 3.24
C LYS A 492 26.94 6.57 3.83
N GLY A 493 26.86 5.49 4.59
CA GLY A 493 28.02 4.76 5.10
C GLY A 493 28.76 3.94 4.04
N GLY A 494 28.21 3.80 2.83
CA GLY A 494 28.83 3.08 1.72
C GLY A 494 28.22 1.71 1.41
N ALA A 495 27.12 1.32 2.08
CA ALA A 495 26.38 0.12 1.68
C ALA A 495 25.81 0.25 0.27
N GLN A 496 25.65 -0.88 -0.43
CA GLN A 496 24.94 -0.95 -1.71
C GLN A 496 23.54 -1.53 -1.52
N LEU A 497 22.58 -1.07 -2.33
CA LEU A 497 21.21 -1.59 -2.34
C LEU A 497 20.81 -2.01 -3.75
N PHE A 498 20.38 -3.26 -3.90
CA PHE A 498 19.73 -3.75 -5.10
C PHE A 498 18.23 -3.91 -4.84
N THR A 499 17.39 -3.23 -5.62
CA THR A 499 15.92 -3.27 -5.48
C THR A 499 15.28 -4.06 -6.60
N ASN A 500 14.00 -4.42 -6.45
CA ASN A 500 13.24 -5.21 -7.43
C ASN A 500 13.91 -6.57 -7.76
N LEU A 501 14.66 -7.13 -6.82
CA LEU A 501 15.29 -8.45 -6.93
C LEU A 501 14.82 -9.34 -5.78
N THR A 502 14.27 -10.49 -6.12
CA THR A 502 13.85 -11.49 -5.13
C THR A 502 14.99 -12.46 -4.89
N VAL A 503 15.46 -12.59 -3.65
CA VAL A 503 16.40 -13.66 -3.29
C VAL A 503 15.69 -15.01 -3.35
N THR A 504 16.15 -15.89 -4.24
CA THR A 504 15.56 -17.21 -4.46
C THR A 504 16.36 -18.32 -3.78
N ARG A 505 17.68 -18.12 -3.60
CA ARG A 505 18.58 -19.11 -3.00
C ARG A 505 19.56 -18.49 -2.00
N ILE A 506 19.84 -19.21 -0.93
CA ILE A 506 20.97 -19.00 -0.02
C ILE A 506 22.04 -19.98 -0.46
N LEU A 507 23.23 -19.48 -0.77
CA LEU A 507 24.38 -20.29 -1.17
C LEU A 507 25.00 -20.90 0.07
N MET A 508 25.18 -22.22 0.08
CA MET A 508 25.70 -22.97 1.22
C MET A 508 26.92 -23.79 0.80
N SER A 509 27.97 -23.79 1.62
CA SER A 509 29.16 -24.63 1.47
C SER A 509 29.56 -25.22 2.83
N GLY A 510 29.60 -26.55 2.95
CA GLY A 510 29.98 -27.22 4.20
C GLY A 510 29.13 -26.84 5.42
N GLY A 511 27.84 -26.50 5.22
CA GLY A 511 26.95 -26.02 6.29
C GLY A 511 27.09 -24.53 6.63
N ARG A 512 27.98 -23.80 5.96
CA ARG A 512 28.13 -22.35 6.06
C ARG A 512 27.37 -21.63 4.95
N ALA A 513 26.67 -20.56 5.27
CA ALA A 513 26.13 -19.65 4.26
C ALA A 513 27.25 -18.77 3.68
N THR A 514 27.35 -18.73 2.35
CA THR A 514 28.43 -18.06 1.62
C THR A 514 27.93 -16.97 0.66
N GLY A 515 26.64 -16.68 0.67
CA GLY A 515 26.03 -15.70 -0.24
C GLY A 515 24.58 -16.00 -0.59
N VAL A 516 24.07 -15.30 -1.59
CA VAL A 516 22.70 -15.44 -2.10
C VAL A 516 22.65 -15.30 -3.62
N LEU A 517 21.60 -15.87 -4.21
CA LEU A 517 21.19 -15.62 -5.60
C LEU A 517 19.88 -14.85 -5.60
N ALA A 518 19.87 -13.71 -6.28
CA ALA A 518 18.70 -12.87 -6.47
C ALA A 518 18.31 -12.77 -7.95
N GLU A 519 17.01 -12.75 -8.20
CA GLU A 519 16.43 -12.76 -9.54
C GLU A 519 15.40 -11.63 -9.68
N GLY A 520 15.37 -10.98 -10.84
CA GLY A 520 14.35 -9.99 -11.19
C GLY A 520 14.24 -9.83 -12.70
N GLN A 521 13.56 -8.78 -13.13
CA GLN A 521 13.38 -8.46 -14.54
C GLN A 521 13.60 -6.97 -14.76
N ASP A 522 14.17 -6.61 -15.91
CA ASP A 522 14.27 -5.21 -16.34
C ASP A 522 12.92 -4.69 -16.86
N ALA A 523 12.88 -3.41 -17.23
CA ALA A 523 11.70 -2.74 -17.76
C ALA A 523 11.19 -3.35 -19.08
N HIS A 524 11.99 -4.17 -19.77
CA HIS A 524 11.63 -4.89 -20.99
C HIS A 524 11.21 -6.34 -20.71
N GLY A 525 11.18 -6.77 -19.44
CA GLY A 525 10.84 -8.13 -19.03
C GLY A 525 11.98 -9.13 -19.21
N ALA A 526 13.19 -8.69 -19.55
CA ALA A 526 14.33 -9.59 -19.65
C ALA A 526 14.82 -9.99 -18.25
N PRO A 527 15.11 -11.29 -18.01
CA PRO A 527 15.54 -11.76 -16.71
C PRO A 527 16.92 -11.19 -16.35
N ARG A 528 17.06 -10.82 -15.07
CA ARG A 528 18.29 -10.31 -14.46
C ARG A 528 18.62 -11.15 -13.24
N THR A 529 19.89 -11.51 -13.09
CA THR A 529 20.37 -12.33 -11.98
C THR A 529 21.56 -11.67 -11.30
N LEU A 530 21.55 -11.65 -9.97
CA LEU A 530 22.62 -11.14 -9.13
C LEU A 530 23.09 -12.23 -8.17
N GLU A 531 24.36 -12.60 -8.23
CA GLU A 531 25.01 -13.42 -7.22
C GLU A 531 25.75 -12.52 -6.22
N VAL A 532 25.40 -12.59 -4.94
CA VAL A 532 26.13 -11.87 -3.89
C VAL A 532 26.88 -12.88 -3.05
N ARG A 533 28.22 -12.83 -3.07
CA ARG A 533 29.09 -13.63 -2.22
C ARG A 533 29.35 -12.87 -0.93
N ALA A 534 29.19 -13.55 0.21
CA ALA A 534 29.27 -12.91 1.51
C ALA A 534 29.86 -13.84 2.57
N ARG A 535 30.52 -13.25 3.57
CA ARG A 535 31.04 -13.97 4.75
C ARG A 535 29.91 -14.28 5.74
N ALA A 536 28.87 -13.46 5.77
CA ALA A 536 27.63 -13.64 6.52
C ALA A 536 26.39 -13.28 5.69
N VAL A 537 25.29 -14.01 5.93
CA VAL A 537 23.98 -13.80 5.31
C VAL A 537 22.96 -13.49 6.39
N VAL A 538 22.26 -12.35 6.27
CA VAL A 538 21.20 -11.95 7.19
C VAL A 538 19.86 -12.03 6.47
N ALA A 539 18.99 -12.95 6.90
CA ALA A 539 17.61 -13.03 6.45
C ALA A 539 16.74 -12.04 7.26
N ALA A 540 16.17 -11.04 6.59
CA ALA A 540 15.32 -10.01 7.19
C ALA A 540 14.05 -9.76 6.35
N THR A 541 13.49 -10.83 5.76
CA THR A 541 12.35 -10.76 4.83
C THR A 541 10.99 -10.59 5.52
N GLY A 542 10.98 -10.52 6.85
CA GLY A 542 9.79 -10.32 7.67
C GLY A 542 9.11 -11.64 8.06
N THR A 543 8.26 -11.56 9.09
CA THR A 543 7.65 -12.72 9.76
C THR A 543 6.98 -13.71 8.83
N LEU A 544 6.33 -13.27 7.76
CA LEU A 544 5.67 -14.20 6.85
C LEU A 544 6.65 -14.86 5.89
N MET A 545 7.64 -14.13 5.38
CA MET A 545 8.48 -14.60 4.27
C MET A 545 9.75 -15.31 4.74
N THR A 546 10.30 -14.93 5.90
CA THR A 546 11.51 -15.53 6.45
C THR A 546 11.41 -17.06 6.63
N PRO A 547 10.35 -17.63 7.26
CA PRO A 547 10.24 -19.08 7.35
C PRO A 547 10.09 -19.76 5.98
N LEU A 548 9.53 -19.07 4.98
CA LEU A 548 9.35 -19.60 3.64
C LEU A 548 10.67 -19.63 2.87
N LEU A 549 11.48 -18.57 2.98
CA LEU A 549 12.83 -18.48 2.43
C LEU A 549 13.73 -19.56 3.02
N LEU A 550 13.79 -19.66 4.35
CA LEU A 550 14.63 -20.65 5.04
C LEU A 550 14.23 -22.09 4.65
N ARG A 551 12.93 -22.40 4.65
CA ARG A 551 12.43 -23.73 4.27
C ARG A 551 12.74 -24.07 2.80
N ARG A 552 12.60 -23.10 1.89
CA ARG A 552 12.95 -23.26 0.47
C ARG A 552 14.44 -23.58 0.29
N ASN A 553 15.29 -23.11 1.20
CA ASN A 553 16.73 -23.33 1.20
C ASN A 553 17.18 -24.49 2.11
N GLY A 554 16.28 -25.44 2.37
CA GLY A 554 16.62 -26.71 3.02
C GLY A 554 16.71 -26.67 4.55
N ILE A 555 16.42 -25.54 5.19
CA ILE A 555 16.37 -25.46 6.66
C ILE A 555 15.11 -26.16 7.17
N THR A 556 15.30 -27.18 8.00
CA THR A 556 14.24 -28.05 8.53
C THR A 556 14.28 -28.09 10.06
N LEU A 557 13.80 -27.01 10.70
CA LEU A 557 13.69 -26.93 12.16
C LEU A 557 12.22 -27.10 12.61
N PRO A 558 11.94 -27.84 13.70
CA PRO A 558 10.56 -28.10 14.16
C PRO A 558 9.73 -26.83 14.41
N ALA A 559 10.37 -25.77 14.90
CA ALA A 559 9.72 -24.49 15.20
C ALA A 559 9.55 -23.58 13.96
N LEU A 560 10.16 -23.90 12.82
CA LEU A 560 10.19 -23.04 11.64
C LEU A 560 8.80 -22.84 11.03
N GLY A 561 8.35 -21.59 11.02
CA GLY A 561 7.02 -21.17 10.59
C GLY A 561 5.93 -21.40 11.62
N ARG A 562 6.24 -21.79 12.86
CA ARG A 562 5.27 -21.92 13.96
C ARG A 562 5.35 -20.72 14.90
N ASN A 563 4.48 -20.66 15.91
CA ASN A 563 4.48 -19.59 16.93
C ASN A 563 4.19 -18.20 16.35
N LEU A 564 3.46 -18.13 15.24
CA LEU A 564 3.01 -16.85 14.71
C LEU A 564 2.10 -16.20 15.76
N SER A 565 2.51 -15.07 16.32
CA SER A 565 1.60 -14.17 17.01
C SER A 565 1.26 -13.00 16.11
N VAL A 566 0.04 -12.50 16.20
CA VAL A 566 -0.40 -11.25 15.58
C VAL A 566 -1.03 -10.38 16.66
N HIS A 567 -1.34 -9.12 16.40
CA HIS A 567 -2.16 -8.35 17.31
C HIS A 567 -3.57 -8.21 16.74
N PRO A 568 -4.55 -9.09 17.08
CA PRO A 568 -5.92 -8.93 16.62
C PRO A 568 -6.43 -7.54 16.95
N SER A 569 -6.80 -6.82 15.91
CA SER A 569 -7.18 -5.41 15.99
C SER A 569 -8.51 -5.19 15.31
N LEU A 570 -9.30 -4.27 15.85
CA LEU A 570 -10.62 -3.93 15.34
C LEU A 570 -10.90 -2.44 15.52
N GLY A 571 -11.85 -1.90 14.75
CA GLY A 571 -12.21 -0.49 14.79
C GLY A 571 -13.72 -0.30 14.80
N ALA A 572 -14.19 0.62 15.65
CA ALA A 572 -15.59 1.06 15.66
C ALA A 572 -15.71 2.40 14.93
N VAL A 573 -16.89 2.61 14.33
CA VAL A 573 -17.24 3.88 13.69
C VAL A 573 -18.45 4.47 14.41
N ALA A 574 -18.33 5.68 14.93
CA ALA A 574 -19.41 6.39 15.59
C ALA A 574 -20.04 7.42 14.65
N LEU A 575 -21.36 7.63 14.77
CA LEU A 575 -22.06 8.77 14.18
C LEU A 575 -22.25 9.85 15.24
N MET A 576 -21.76 11.05 14.94
CA MET A 576 -21.83 12.23 15.79
C MET A 576 -22.98 13.15 15.34
N PRO A 577 -23.57 13.93 16.27
CA PRO A 577 -24.66 14.86 15.94
C PRO A 577 -24.22 15.95 14.95
N SER A 578 -23.02 16.49 15.12
CA SER A 578 -22.44 17.49 14.22
C SER A 578 -21.48 16.90 13.20
N ALA A 579 -21.55 17.39 11.97
CA ALA A 579 -20.54 17.13 10.95
C ALA A 579 -19.15 17.58 11.43
N GLY A 580 -18.12 16.93 10.92
CA GLY A 580 -16.71 17.24 11.14
C GLY A 580 -15.90 16.88 9.90
N ALA A 581 -14.61 16.65 10.10
CA ALA A 581 -13.69 16.21 9.06
C ALA A 581 -12.95 14.96 9.57
N PRO A 582 -13.53 13.75 9.43
CA PRO A 582 -12.92 12.51 9.96
C PRO A 582 -11.57 12.16 9.32
N TRP A 583 -11.18 12.86 8.25
CA TRP A 583 -9.86 12.79 7.61
C TRP A 583 -8.86 13.83 8.13
N ASP A 584 -9.30 14.86 8.85
CA ASP A 584 -8.43 15.90 9.42
C ASP A 584 -7.83 15.44 10.75
N GLN A 585 -7.17 14.29 10.68
CA GLN A 585 -6.53 13.65 11.81
C GLN A 585 -5.49 12.63 11.35
N ILE A 586 -4.44 12.50 12.15
CA ILE A 586 -3.45 11.44 11.92
C ILE A 586 -3.95 10.09 12.45
N PRO A 587 -3.73 8.98 11.71
CA PRO A 587 -3.99 7.65 12.23
C PRO A 587 -3.07 7.39 13.45
N GLN A 588 -3.60 6.71 14.46
CA GLN A 588 -2.89 6.39 15.70
C GLN A 588 -2.23 7.63 16.35
N GLY A 589 -2.95 8.75 16.40
CA GLY A 589 -2.52 9.95 17.13
C GLY A 589 -2.77 9.92 18.63
N TYR A 590 -3.76 9.14 19.10
CA TYR A 590 -4.24 9.15 20.48
C TYR A 590 -4.44 7.73 21.01
N HIS A 591 -4.28 7.51 22.31
CA HIS A 591 -4.52 6.21 22.94
C HIS A 591 -5.27 6.31 24.26
N VAL A 592 -5.88 5.20 24.63
CA VAL A 592 -6.46 4.94 25.96
C VAL A 592 -5.95 3.60 26.45
N ARG A 593 -5.45 3.56 27.69
CA ARG A 593 -5.14 2.31 28.37
C ARG A 593 -6.46 1.68 28.83
N ALA A 594 -6.66 0.40 28.53
CA ALA A 594 -7.86 -0.28 28.98
C ALA A 594 -7.95 -0.27 30.52
N PRO A 595 -9.14 0.05 31.08
CA PRO A 595 -9.30 0.11 32.53
C PRO A 595 -9.30 -1.27 33.22
N GLU A 596 -9.77 -2.31 32.54
CA GLU A 596 -10.05 -3.61 33.19
C GLU A 596 -9.37 -4.83 32.53
N ASP A 597 -8.77 -4.68 31.33
CA ASP A 597 -8.11 -5.78 30.61
C ASP A 597 -6.73 -5.37 30.09
N ASP A 598 -5.68 -5.95 30.66
CA ASP A 598 -4.27 -5.64 30.35
C ASP A 598 -3.80 -6.13 28.97
N LEU A 599 -4.59 -6.96 28.27
CA LEU A 599 -4.32 -7.32 26.89
C LEU A 599 -4.81 -6.27 25.90
N VAL A 600 -5.66 -5.33 26.32
CA VAL A 600 -6.32 -4.38 25.42
C VAL A 600 -5.65 -3.01 25.48
N THR A 601 -5.28 -2.49 24.33
CA THR A 601 -4.85 -1.09 24.15
C THR A 601 -5.74 -0.44 23.10
N PHE A 602 -6.33 0.72 23.42
CA PHE A 602 -7.13 1.47 22.46
C PHE A 602 -6.29 2.55 21.80
N GLU A 603 -6.44 2.68 20.48
CA GLU A 603 -5.62 3.58 19.67
C GLU A 603 -6.46 4.22 18.55
N GLY A 604 -6.06 5.41 18.15
CA GLY A 604 -6.67 6.14 17.04
C GLY A 604 -6.60 5.35 15.74
N VAL A 605 -7.69 5.33 15.00
CA VAL A 605 -7.72 4.76 13.65
C VAL A 605 -8.32 5.81 12.73
N ALA A 606 -7.75 5.99 11.54
CA ALA A 606 -8.31 6.86 10.52
C ALA A 606 -8.37 6.07 9.21
N ILE A 607 -9.55 5.50 8.90
CA ILE A 607 -9.79 4.77 7.66
C ILE A 607 -10.36 5.76 6.64
N PRO A 608 -9.73 5.91 5.46
CA PRO A 608 -10.30 6.68 4.37
C PRO A 608 -11.68 6.15 3.94
N PRO A 609 -12.58 7.02 3.49
CA PRO A 609 -13.96 6.67 3.14
C PRO A 609 -14.07 5.48 2.16
N GLN A 610 -13.18 5.41 1.16
CA GLN A 610 -13.18 4.32 0.18
C GLN A 610 -12.91 2.94 0.80
N PHE A 611 -12.11 2.86 1.88
CA PHE A 611 -11.84 1.62 2.59
C PHE A 611 -12.85 1.36 3.72
N ALA A 612 -13.43 2.43 4.28
CA ALA A 612 -14.43 2.33 5.34
C ALA A 612 -15.66 1.50 4.93
N ALA A 613 -16.12 1.65 3.68
CA ALA A 613 -17.26 0.89 3.16
C ALA A 613 -17.02 -0.63 3.16
N ALA A 614 -15.76 -1.08 3.03
CA ALA A 614 -15.41 -2.49 3.10
C ALA A 614 -15.44 -3.05 4.53
N VAL A 615 -15.06 -2.24 5.52
CA VAL A 615 -14.98 -2.68 6.92
C VAL A 615 -16.31 -2.57 7.66
N LEU A 616 -17.16 -1.60 7.31
CA LEU A 616 -18.48 -1.42 7.94
C LEU A 616 -19.34 -2.71 7.85
N PRO A 617 -19.95 -3.16 8.96
CA PRO A 617 -20.72 -4.42 9.02
C PRO A 617 -22.09 -4.34 8.33
N PHE A 618 -22.36 -3.29 7.56
CA PHE A 618 -23.65 -3.00 6.96
C PHE A 618 -23.69 -3.28 5.46
N HIS A 619 -24.92 -3.34 4.93
CA HIS A 619 -25.24 -3.68 3.54
C HIS A 619 -26.38 -2.80 3.03
N GLY A 620 -26.45 -2.59 1.71
CA GLY A 620 -27.58 -1.93 1.04
C GLY A 620 -27.87 -0.52 1.57
N ALA A 621 -29.15 -0.26 1.87
CA ALA A 621 -29.62 1.05 2.33
C ALA A 621 -28.90 1.51 3.61
N ARG A 622 -28.61 0.60 4.56
CA ARG A 622 -27.91 0.98 5.80
C ARG A 622 -26.46 1.35 5.57
N LEU A 623 -25.76 0.65 4.67
CA LEU A 623 -24.41 1.07 4.27
C LEU A 623 -24.46 2.47 3.64
N SER A 624 -25.42 2.69 2.75
CA SER A 624 -25.58 3.96 2.02
C SER A 624 -25.93 5.12 2.95
N GLU A 625 -26.78 4.88 3.97
CA GLU A 625 -27.08 5.83 5.05
C GLU A 625 -25.80 6.31 5.77
N TRP A 626 -24.93 5.38 6.16
CA TRP A 626 -23.67 5.70 6.85
C TRP A 626 -22.69 6.42 5.94
N MET A 627 -22.59 6.00 4.67
CA MET A 627 -21.71 6.65 3.69
C MET A 627 -22.22 8.04 3.29
N ASN A 628 -23.53 8.28 3.33
CA ASN A 628 -24.14 9.61 3.17
C ASN A 628 -23.82 10.54 4.34
N ARG A 629 -23.72 10.00 5.55
CA ARG A 629 -23.36 10.73 6.76
C ARG A 629 -21.87 10.62 7.10
N TRP A 630 -21.01 10.27 6.14
CA TRP A 630 -19.60 10.01 6.44
C TRP A 630 -18.89 11.19 7.12
N ALA A 631 -19.21 12.44 6.74
CA ALA A 631 -18.68 13.64 7.40
C ALA A 631 -19.09 13.76 8.89
N HIS A 632 -20.10 13.04 9.35
CA HIS A 632 -20.51 12.97 10.77
C HIS A 632 -19.81 11.83 11.53
N THR A 633 -18.95 11.04 10.88
CA THR A 633 -18.37 9.86 11.53
C THR A 633 -17.12 10.18 12.31
N GLU A 634 -16.80 9.33 13.29
CA GLU A 634 -15.52 9.29 14.00
C GLU A 634 -15.08 7.84 14.19
N GLN A 635 -13.77 7.61 14.32
CA GLN A 635 -13.19 6.27 14.27
C GLN A 635 -12.15 6.05 15.36
N PHE A 636 -12.28 4.95 16.09
CA PHE A 636 -11.32 4.58 17.11
C PHE A 636 -11.24 3.06 17.20
N GLY A 637 -10.05 2.54 17.53
CA GLY A 637 -9.78 1.12 17.47
C GLY A 637 -9.21 0.57 18.76
N ALA A 638 -9.10 -0.75 18.75
CA ALA A 638 -8.46 -1.52 19.81
C ALA A 638 -7.53 -2.55 19.19
N MET A 639 -6.43 -2.78 19.90
CA MET A 639 -5.45 -3.81 19.63
C MET A 639 -5.41 -4.75 20.84
N VAL A 640 -5.39 -6.05 20.58
CA VAL A 640 -5.32 -7.09 21.62
C VAL A 640 -3.97 -7.80 21.57
N ARG A 641 -3.28 -7.89 22.72
CA ARG A 641 -2.08 -8.72 22.92
C ARG A 641 -2.44 -10.19 22.71
N ASP A 642 -1.75 -10.86 21.79
CA ASP A 642 -2.02 -12.27 21.51
C ASP A 642 -1.60 -13.14 22.68
N THR A 643 -2.39 -14.18 22.93
CA THR A 643 -2.00 -15.30 23.78
C THR A 643 -2.06 -16.63 23.03
N GLY A 644 -2.47 -16.61 21.75
CA GLY A 644 -2.49 -17.76 20.87
C GLY A 644 -1.22 -17.90 20.03
N THR A 645 -1.20 -18.94 19.19
CA THR A 645 -0.16 -19.14 18.19
C THR A 645 -0.75 -19.63 16.87
N GLY A 646 -0.23 -19.13 15.77
CA GLY A 646 -0.51 -19.57 14.41
C GLY A 646 0.72 -20.19 13.74
N SER A 647 0.62 -20.36 12.41
CA SER A 647 1.73 -20.84 11.60
C SER A 647 1.72 -20.30 10.17
N VAL A 648 2.88 -20.37 9.52
CA VAL A 648 3.12 -19.93 8.14
C VAL A 648 3.75 -21.08 7.34
N HIS A 649 3.12 -21.42 6.22
CA HIS A 649 3.53 -22.49 5.33
C HIS A 649 3.49 -22.08 3.86
N HIS A 650 4.22 -22.84 3.04
CA HIS A 650 4.02 -22.79 1.59
C HIS A 650 2.64 -23.35 1.29
N GLY A 651 1.81 -22.54 0.67
CA GLY A 651 0.51 -22.91 0.13
C GLY A 651 0.61 -23.34 -1.34
N PRO A 652 -0.52 -23.74 -1.94
CA PRO A 652 -0.59 -24.13 -3.34
C PRO A 652 -0.06 -23.03 -4.27
N GLY A 653 0.72 -23.41 -5.28
CA GLY A 653 1.29 -22.47 -6.26
C GLY A 653 2.33 -21.50 -5.68
N GLY A 654 3.00 -21.86 -4.58
CA GLY A 654 4.06 -21.04 -3.97
C GLY A 654 3.57 -19.88 -3.11
N ARG A 655 2.28 -19.85 -2.76
CA ARG A 655 1.67 -18.78 -1.96
C ARG A 655 2.01 -18.89 -0.49
N THR A 656 1.83 -17.79 0.25
CA THR A 656 1.89 -17.80 1.71
C THR A 656 0.57 -18.34 2.27
N LEU A 657 0.59 -19.51 2.92
CA LEU A 657 -0.53 -20.01 3.72
C LEU A 657 -0.31 -19.63 5.17
N VAL A 658 -1.14 -18.71 5.68
CA VAL A 658 -1.13 -18.32 7.09
C VAL A 658 -2.29 -18.98 7.81
N ARG A 659 -2.00 -19.71 8.90
CA ARG A 659 -2.99 -20.30 9.78
C ARG A 659 -3.02 -19.54 11.10
N TYR A 660 -4.20 -19.12 11.51
CA TYR A 660 -4.39 -18.40 12.77
C TYR A 660 -5.74 -18.74 13.40
N SER A 661 -5.73 -18.96 14.71
CA SER A 661 -6.95 -19.18 15.49
C SER A 661 -6.97 -18.26 16.69
N VAL A 662 -8.06 -17.50 16.82
CA VAL A 662 -8.33 -16.66 17.98
C VAL A 662 -8.51 -17.56 19.20
N SER A 663 -7.72 -17.34 20.26
CA SER A 663 -7.85 -18.07 21.52
C SER A 663 -9.09 -17.60 22.31
N PRO A 664 -9.64 -18.40 23.23
CA PRO A 664 -10.76 -17.98 24.07
C PRO A 664 -10.47 -16.69 24.88
N ARG A 665 -9.24 -16.51 25.34
CA ARG A 665 -8.81 -15.31 26.06
C ARG A 665 -8.80 -14.07 25.16
N VAL A 666 -8.27 -14.20 23.94
CA VAL A 666 -8.26 -13.13 22.94
C VAL A 666 -9.68 -12.80 22.50
N GLN A 667 -10.54 -13.80 22.31
CA GLN A 667 -11.96 -13.61 21.99
C GLN A 667 -12.66 -12.77 23.08
N SER A 668 -12.42 -13.09 24.35
CA SER A 668 -12.97 -12.33 25.49
C SER A 668 -12.47 -10.88 25.50
N ALA A 669 -11.18 -10.67 25.25
CA ALA A 669 -10.59 -9.32 25.14
C ALA A 669 -11.16 -8.51 23.98
N LEU A 670 -11.39 -9.12 22.81
CA LEU A 670 -12.02 -8.47 21.65
C LEU A 670 -13.46 -8.05 21.95
N GLN A 671 -14.20 -8.88 22.68
CA GLN A 671 -15.55 -8.58 23.10
C GLN A 671 -15.60 -7.42 24.10
N TYR A 672 -14.72 -7.46 25.11
CA TYR A 672 -14.50 -6.35 26.05
C TYR A 672 -14.13 -5.06 25.32
N ALA A 673 -13.21 -5.13 24.35
CA ALA A 673 -12.78 -3.99 23.55
C ALA A 673 -13.95 -3.36 22.76
N CYS A 674 -14.81 -4.17 22.15
CA CYS A 674 -16.00 -3.69 21.45
C CYS A 674 -16.99 -2.99 22.39
N ALA A 675 -17.27 -3.56 23.56
CA ALA A 675 -18.15 -2.94 24.55
C ALA A 675 -17.59 -1.59 25.02
N THR A 676 -16.30 -1.57 25.38
CA THR A 676 -15.62 -0.36 25.84
C THR A 676 -15.54 0.72 24.75
N LEU A 677 -15.29 0.36 23.49
CA LEU A 677 -15.33 1.31 22.37
C LEU A 677 -16.70 1.97 22.23
N ALA A 678 -17.79 1.21 22.39
CA ALA A 678 -19.13 1.78 22.38
C ALA A 678 -19.34 2.75 23.55
N GLU A 679 -18.90 2.40 24.76
CA GLU A 679 -19.01 3.29 25.93
C GLU A 679 -18.20 4.57 25.77
N LEU A 680 -16.95 4.48 25.30
CA LEU A 680 -16.09 5.64 25.03
C LEU A 680 -16.77 6.63 24.08
N PHE A 681 -17.33 6.13 22.97
CA PHE A 681 -18.03 6.98 22.01
C PHE A 681 -19.35 7.54 22.53
N LEU A 682 -20.16 6.75 23.23
CA LEU A 682 -21.44 7.19 23.77
C LEU A 682 -21.26 8.24 24.86
N HIS A 683 -20.30 8.06 25.77
CA HIS A 683 -19.91 9.10 26.71
C HIS A 683 -19.36 10.33 26.00
N GLY A 684 -18.61 10.15 24.91
CA GLY A 684 -18.17 11.21 24.01
C GLY A 684 -19.28 11.89 23.18
N GLY A 685 -20.55 11.52 23.35
CA GLY A 685 -21.70 12.16 22.71
C GLY A 685 -22.11 11.58 21.34
N ALA A 686 -21.68 10.37 21.01
CA ALA A 686 -22.14 9.69 19.79
C ALA A 686 -23.64 9.36 19.85
N GLU A 687 -24.34 9.52 18.72
CA GLU A 687 -25.74 9.10 18.57
C GLU A 687 -25.84 7.58 18.41
N GLN A 688 -24.90 7.01 17.64
CA GLN A 688 -24.84 5.59 17.32
C GLN A 688 -23.40 5.13 17.13
N VAL A 689 -23.10 3.88 17.47
CA VAL A 689 -21.79 3.25 17.26
C VAL A 689 -21.95 1.96 16.48
N ALA A 690 -21.30 1.89 15.32
CA ALA A 690 -21.15 0.67 14.54
C ALA A 690 -19.94 -0.11 15.03
N LEU A 691 -20.21 -1.23 15.71
CA LEU A 691 -19.16 -2.15 16.13
C LEU A 691 -18.74 -3.07 14.99
N PRO A 692 -17.47 -3.50 14.94
CA PRO A 692 -16.95 -4.41 13.91
C PRO A 692 -17.39 -5.86 14.16
N ILE A 693 -18.68 -6.07 14.41
CA ILE A 693 -19.30 -7.37 14.69
C ILE A 693 -20.40 -7.59 13.65
N ALA A 694 -20.23 -8.61 12.80
CA ALA A 694 -21.19 -8.96 11.78
C ALA A 694 -22.54 -9.34 12.40
N GLY A 695 -23.61 -8.73 11.88
CA GLY A 695 -24.99 -8.95 12.34
C GLY A 695 -25.42 -8.08 13.53
N THR A 696 -24.52 -7.29 14.12
CA THR A 696 -24.86 -6.40 15.24
C THR A 696 -25.44 -5.07 14.72
N PRO A 697 -26.62 -4.62 15.20
CA PRO A 697 -27.15 -3.30 14.87
C PRO A 697 -26.32 -2.18 15.53
N PRO A 698 -26.41 -0.92 15.05
CA PRO A 698 -25.76 0.20 15.71
C PRO A 698 -26.18 0.34 17.19
N ILE A 699 -25.19 0.50 18.06
CA ILE A 699 -25.35 0.68 19.51
C ILE A 699 -25.70 2.14 19.79
N ARG A 700 -26.73 2.39 20.61
CA ARG A 700 -27.27 3.73 20.91
C ARG A 700 -27.33 4.06 22.40
N THR A 701 -27.19 3.07 23.26
CA THR A 701 -27.29 3.23 24.71
C THR A 701 -26.19 2.46 25.43
N LEU A 702 -25.85 2.89 26.64
CA LEU A 702 -24.87 2.21 27.49
C LEU A 702 -25.31 0.77 27.83
N ASP A 703 -26.61 0.53 28.02
CA ASP A 703 -27.13 -0.83 28.26
C ASP A 703 -26.92 -1.76 27.06
N GLN A 704 -27.03 -1.24 25.83
CA GLN A 704 -26.68 -2.00 24.64
C GLN A 704 -25.19 -2.28 24.56
N ALA A 705 -24.34 -1.32 24.94
CA ALA A 705 -22.89 -1.52 25.01
C ALA A 705 -22.51 -2.61 26.03
N ARG A 706 -23.10 -2.58 27.23
CA ARG A 706 -22.89 -3.60 28.27
C ARG A 706 -23.35 -4.99 27.84
N THR A 707 -24.51 -5.09 27.18
CA THR A 707 -25.00 -6.35 26.62
C THR A 707 -23.98 -7.00 25.66
N VAL A 708 -23.18 -6.21 24.92
CA VAL A 708 -22.11 -6.75 24.05
C VAL A 708 -21.09 -7.56 24.84
N ALA A 709 -20.80 -7.20 26.10
CA ALA A 709 -19.88 -7.93 26.97
C ALA A 709 -20.46 -9.26 27.50
N GLU A 710 -21.79 -9.45 27.43
CA GLU A 710 -22.49 -10.59 28.04
C GLU A 710 -22.90 -11.66 27.02
N VAL A 711 -23.11 -11.29 25.75
CA VAL A 711 -23.56 -12.21 24.71
C VAL A 711 -22.46 -13.16 24.23
N SER A 712 -22.82 -14.38 23.84
CA SER A 712 -21.84 -15.29 23.23
C SER A 712 -21.55 -14.91 21.78
N LEU A 713 -20.32 -14.51 21.49
CA LEU A 713 -19.86 -14.16 20.14
C LEU A 713 -18.86 -15.18 19.61
N SER A 714 -19.00 -15.59 18.35
CA SER A 714 -18.00 -16.41 17.67
C SER A 714 -16.84 -15.55 17.15
N PRO A 715 -15.58 -16.06 17.14
CA PRO A 715 -14.44 -15.39 16.51
C PRO A 715 -14.67 -14.94 15.06
N ARG A 716 -15.57 -15.61 14.32
CA ARG A 716 -15.92 -15.29 12.93
C ARG A 716 -16.78 -14.04 12.77
N GLN A 717 -17.45 -13.60 13.84
CA GLN A 717 -18.30 -12.43 13.79
C GLN A 717 -17.48 -11.13 13.83
N PHE A 718 -16.31 -11.15 14.45
CA PHE A 718 -15.45 -9.98 14.51
C PHE A 718 -14.79 -9.72 13.15
N ARG A 719 -14.89 -8.48 12.68
CA ARG A 719 -14.17 -7.96 11.51
C ARG A 719 -12.85 -7.37 11.98
N MET A 720 -11.78 -8.16 11.83
CA MET A 720 -10.49 -7.87 12.42
C MET A 720 -9.37 -7.77 11.39
N MET A 721 -8.31 -7.08 11.79
CA MET A 721 -7.01 -7.12 11.13
C MET A 721 -5.96 -7.72 12.06
N GLY A 722 -4.91 -8.28 11.46
CA GLY A 722 -3.77 -8.88 12.15
C GLY A 722 -2.49 -8.14 11.84
N PRO A 723 -2.34 -6.87 12.28
CA PRO A 723 -1.05 -6.21 12.24
C PRO A 723 -0.04 -6.96 13.12
N HIS A 724 1.22 -6.56 12.98
CA HIS A 724 2.31 -6.99 13.86
C HIS A 724 2.53 -8.52 13.90
N PRO A 725 2.67 -9.21 12.74
CA PRO A 725 3.04 -10.62 12.76
C PRO A 725 4.44 -10.79 13.36
N LEU A 726 4.63 -11.72 14.31
CA LEU A 726 5.91 -12.04 14.97
C LEU A 726 6.12 -13.57 15.13
N GLY A 727 7.34 -14.00 15.48
CA GLY A 727 7.61 -15.31 16.11
C GLY A 727 7.81 -16.54 15.21
N THR A 728 7.68 -16.42 13.89
CA THR A 728 7.76 -17.56 12.95
C THR A 728 9.16 -18.16 12.76
N ALA A 729 10.20 -17.47 13.22
CA ALA A 729 11.57 -17.97 13.32
C ALA A 729 12.12 -17.65 14.72
N ARG A 730 11.29 -17.90 15.75
CA ARG A 730 11.54 -17.50 17.14
C ARG A 730 12.95 -17.82 17.62
N MET A 731 13.49 -16.89 18.41
CA MET A 731 14.69 -17.07 19.21
C MET A 731 14.43 -18.01 20.40
N GLY A 732 15.45 -18.76 20.80
CA GLY A 732 15.41 -19.56 22.02
C GLY A 732 16.67 -20.38 22.26
N ALA A 733 16.66 -21.16 23.33
CA ALA A 733 17.84 -21.86 23.82
C ALA A 733 18.24 -23.10 23.00
N ASP A 734 17.32 -23.73 22.27
CA ASP A 734 17.62 -24.96 21.52
C ASP A 734 16.85 -25.09 20.19
N ALA A 735 17.40 -25.93 19.30
CA ALA A 735 16.85 -26.20 17.97
C ALA A 735 15.51 -26.98 17.98
N ARG A 736 15.06 -27.50 19.13
CA ARG A 736 13.77 -28.20 19.24
C ARG A 736 12.63 -27.20 19.39
N GLY A 737 12.87 -26.13 20.17
CA GLY A 737 11.89 -25.09 20.46
C GLY A 737 12.03 -23.82 19.62
N ALA A 738 13.18 -23.58 18.98
CA ALA A 738 13.49 -22.34 18.30
C ALA A 738 14.14 -22.53 16.92
N VAL A 739 14.25 -21.43 16.17
CA VAL A 739 14.90 -21.39 14.85
C VAL A 739 16.27 -20.74 14.92
N VAL A 740 16.41 -19.72 15.75
CA VAL A 740 17.69 -19.05 16.01
C VAL A 740 18.08 -19.13 17.48
N ASP A 741 19.39 -19.15 17.72
CA ASP A 741 19.95 -19.00 19.06
C ASP A 741 19.85 -17.54 19.55
N PHE A 742 20.33 -17.27 20.76
CA PHE A 742 20.35 -15.93 21.35
C PHE A 742 21.29 -14.94 20.66
N GLU A 743 22.10 -15.41 19.71
CA GLU A 743 23.01 -14.61 18.88
C GLU A 743 22.49 -14.48 17.45
N HIS A 744 21.20 -14.76 17.22
CA HIS A 744 20.51 -14.71 15.93
C HIS A 744 20.97 -15.76 14.89
N ARG A 745 21.86 -16.69 15.23
CA ARG A 745 22.35 -17.71 14.30
C ARG A 745 21.27 -18.77 14.08
N VAL A 746 21.03 -19.15 12.83
CA VAL A 746 20.12 -20.25 12.51
C VAL A 746 20.74 -21.56 12.96
N PHE A 747 20.02 -22.31 13.81
CA PHE A 747 20.52 -23.59 14.33
C PHE A 747 20.92 -24.55 13.20
N GLY A 748 22.06 -25.22 13.38
CA GLY A 748 22.58 -26.17 12.41
C GLY A 748 23.29 -25.54 11.20
N THR A 749 23.54 -24.23 11.23
CA THR A 749 24.26 -23.51 10.17
C THR A 749 25.36 -22.63 10.76
N THR A 750 26.26 -22.15 9.91
CA THR A 750 27.20 -21.06 10.27
C THR A 750 27.08 -19.92 9.27
N GLY A 751 27.29 -18.68 9.72
CA GLY A 751 27.21 -17.50 8.87
C GLY A 751 25.80 -17.16 8.35
N LEU A 752 24.74 -17.79 8.85
CA LEU A 752 23.35 -17.46 8.51
C LEU A 752 22.61 -16.96 9.76
N TYR A 753 22.05 -15.77 9.66
CA TYR A 753 21.37 -15.09 10.76
C TYR A 753 19.95 -14.68 10.35
N VAL A 754 19.06 -14.52 11.32
CA VAL A 754 17.72 -13.94 11.09
C VAL A 754 17.56 -12.67 11.91
N VAL A 755 17.17 -11.56 11.27
CA VAL A 755 17.05 -10.26 11.92
C VAL A 755 15.80 -9.53 11.42
N ASP A 756 14.64 -9.97 11.91
CA ASP A 756 13.34 -9.31 11.69
C ASP A 756 12.31 -9.73 12.75
N GLY A 757 11.03 -9.34 12.59
CA GLY A 757 9.96 -9.69 13.54
C GLY A 757 9.74 -11.19 13.78
N SER A 758 10.22 -12.07 12.91
CA SER A 758 10.12 -13.52 13.06
C SER A 758 10.88 -14.06 14.27
N VAL A 759 11.93 -13.37 14.74
CA VAL A 759 12.75 -13.84 15.89
C VAL A 759 12.14 -13.51 17.24
N ILE A 760 11.22 -12.54 17.28
CA ILE A 760 10.62 -12.05 18.53
C ILE A 760 9.84 -13.19 19.19
N PRO A 761 10.14 -13.55 20.45
CA PRO A 761 9.69 -14.82 21.02
C PRO A 761 8.22 -14.81 21.48
N THR A 762 7.67 -13.66 21.87
CA THR A 762 6.30 -13.54 22.37
C THR A 762 5.62 -12.26 21.86
N SER A 763 4.28 -12.22 21.96
CA SER A 763 3.51 -11.01 21.63
C SER A 763 3.83 -9.89 22.63
N LEU A 764 4.11 -8.69 22.11
CA LEU A 764 4.60 -7.57 22.89
C LEU A 764 3.49 -6.76 23.60
N GLY A 765 2.25 -6.85 23.11
CA GLY A 765 1.17 -5.95 23.54
C GLY A 765 1.32 -4.49 23.09
N VAL A 766 2.35 -4.19 22.29
CA VAL A 766 2.64 -2.88 21.71
C VAL A 766 3.15 -3.04 20.27
N ASN A 767 3.22 -1.96 19.50
CA ASN A 767 3.74 -2.00 18.13
C ASN A 767 5.23 -2.42 18.12
N PRO A 768 5.63 -3.37 17.25
CA PRO A 768 6.91 -4.06 17.40
C PRO A 768 8.10 -3.37 16.74
N GLN A 769 7.91 -2.27 16.00
CA GLN A 769 8.99 -1.74 15.14
C GLN A 769 10.23 -1.33 15.93
N VAL A 770 10.05 -0.71 17.11
CA VAL A 770 11.16 -0.27 17.96
C VAL A 770 11.90 -1.48 18.52
N THR A 771 11.17 -2.49 19.01
CA THR A 771 11.74 -3.75 19.49
C THR A 771 12.52 -4.47 18.40
N ILE A 772 11.99 -4.57 17.18
CA ILE A 772 12.66 -5.24 16.06
C ILE A 772 13.97 -4.51 15.70
N MET A 773 13.96 -3.18 15.65
CA MET A 773 15.16 -2.39 15.38
C MET A 773 16.19 -2.52 16.51
N ALA A 774 15.77 -2.56 17.77
CA ALA A 774 16.68 -2.78 18.90
C ALA A 774 17.33 -4.17 18.87
N PHE A 775 16.56 -5.22 18.54
CA PHE A 775 17.13 -6.55 18.26
C PHE A 775 18.14 -6.49 17.10
N ALA A 776 17.87 -5.70 16.07
CA ALA A 776 18.75 -5.57 14.92
C ALA A 776 20.08 -4.89 15.24
N LEU A 777 20.07 -3.85 16.08
CA LEU A 777 21.31 -3.21 16.56
C LEU A 777 22.16 -4.19 17.38
N ARG A 778 21.53 -4.92 18.31
CA ARG A 778 22.23 -5.99 19.06
C ARG A 778 22.78 -7.08 18.14
N ALA A 779 22.00 -7.52 17.15
CA ALA A 779 22.43 -8.53 16.19
C ALA A 779 23.63 -8.06 15.36
N ALA A 780 23.66 -6.79 14.94
CA ALA A 780 24.79 -6.24 14.20
C ALA A 780 26.09 -6.32 15.01
N ASP A 781 26.06 -5.93 16.28
CA ASP A 781 27.23 -5.98 17.16
C ASP A 781 27.77 -7.42 17.32
N LEU A 782 26.88 -8.41 17.39
CA LEU A 782 27.25 -9.83 17.47
C LEU A 782 27.79 -10.38 16.14
N ILE A 783 27.17 -10.00 15.01
CA ILE A 783 27.62 -10.41 13.67
C ILE A 783 29.00 -9.83 13.36
N ALA A 784 29.25 -8.57 13.72
CA ALA A 784 30.57 -7.96 13.56
C ALA A 784 31.62 -8.68 14.39
N ALA A 785 31.32 -8.99 15.67
CA ALA A 785 32.22 -9.76 16.52
C ALA A 785 32.54 -11.16 15.94
N ASP A 786 31.57 -11.83 15.33
CA ASP A 786 31.75 -13.13 14.67
C ASP A 786 32.68 -13.07 13.43
N LEU A 787 32.74 -11.92 12.77
CA LEU A 787 33.57 -11.71 11.59
C LEU A 787 35.00 -11.27 11.93
N GLY A 788 35.28 -10.97 13.20
CA GLY A 788 36.57 -10.40 13.64
C GLY A 788 36.81 -9.01 13.09
#